data_AF-A0A4D4JXX0-F1
#
_entry.id   AF-A0A4D4JXX0-F1
#
_cell.length_a   1.000
_cell.length_b   1.000
_cell.length_c   1.000
_cell.angle_alpha   90.00
_cell.angle_beta   90.00
_cell.angle_gamma   90.00
#
_symmetry.space_group_name_H-M   'P 1'
#
loop_
_entity.id
_entity.type
_entity.pdbx_description
1 polymer ?
#
loop_
_entity_poly.entity_id
_entity_poly.type
_entity_poly.pdbx_seq_one_letter_code
_entity_poly.pdbx_strand_id
1 'polypeptide(L)'
;MCWEPDADPRDLAAEWAGLTFGTDEAVTEVVADILTRSRRTYEDYTSPLGMGYLTDPGGDHLDPSPLGTLFQSHHSTTEGTGFDRTTEATGSGFTGLYPRPWQKHYESVATCPDDLLLFMHWVPYDHRLRSGKTVIQHIYDTHFTGVDRIDRFLAEWSELSGEIDRQRHAAVTAGFEAQREHARYWRDTVVGFFFDKSRIVDAKREWLQAALNGPRVLLGGRPNLLPVTVTNASARDRDLTVALRPPSAEWRTEPAARSAAGAATAELELPVTPPLPGTIAALDLEVAPKLTRLDGRPPSLVVAPEGRRCLLALNAGPRNGTSMPGYDALTPESAWSASAGHGWVGAAPSARDRGGEPLLRDHLWHNSSRVLRVALPAGRHAGYVLVGDTGATASPTRVAVDGATVATSPKQPSGTFTWLELPLDGGATGRTTDITFTGVGGPWRLSAFAITDPGAPVPSLVVMRAAADPVWWAGRANPVTVLVRNTGTADRDITVRLVTPDGWSSTERTVTVPAGAARELTVTGTPVSTPGFATVEIRLTSGDEEIERGRSVSVVTTPHPDDAAAAFDAGPPSSPLLTGYTRLSPEDDYTDDRGFGWIGARPNTRDRGNADDLRRDIVMQKGEPSVLRVPVPAGRHTAWVLTGDSLTDSGVTTLSEDGAVLGRSGDDSLPSRAFVWFSFELDGGADGRTADLEISGSKLNGLWRIAALVIV
;
A
#
# COMPACT_ATOMS: atom_id res chain seq x y z
N MET A 1 43.84 -4.79 -5.17
CA MET A 1 43.34 -3.83 -6.19
C MET A 1 43.83 -2.39 -5.99
N CYS A 2 43.76 -1.73 -4.82
CA CYS A 2 44.34 -0.38 -4.68
C CYS A 2 45.88 -0.32 -4.89
N TRP A 3 46.57 -1.42 -4.57
CA TRP A 3 48.01 -1.58 -4.80
C TRP A 3 48.32 -1.96 -6.25
N GLU A 4 47.61 -2.96 -6.77
CA GLU A 4 47.70 -3.45 -8.14
C GLU A 4 46.28 -3.57 -8.72
N PRO A 5 45.85 -2.64 -9.58
CA PRO A 5 44.49 -2.62 -10.14
C PRO A 5 44.18 -3.77 -11.09
N ASP A 6 45.21 -4.32 -11.74
CA ASP A 6 45.08 -5.40 -12.73
C ASP A 6 45.20 -6.80 -12.12
N ALA A 7 45.34 -6.89 -10.78
CA ALA A 7 45.41 -8.17 -10.08
C ALA A 7 44.12 -8.98 -10.27
N ASP A 8 44.25 -10.29 -10.52
CA ASP A 8 43.10 -11.17 -10.70
C ASP A 8 42.31 -11.28 -9.37
N PRO A 9 41.01 -10.91 -9.35
CA PRO A 9 40.17 -11.10 -8.17
C PRO A 9 40.16 -12.53 -7.64
N ARG A 10 40.36 -13.54 -8.50
CA ARG A 10 40.39 -14.96 -8.11
C ARG A 10 41.64 -15.32 -7.32
N ASP A 11 42.80 -14.76 -7.70
CA ASP A 11 44.06 -14.96 -6.97
C ASP A 11 43.99 -14.27 -5.61
N LEU A 12 43.46 -13.04 -5.55
CA LEU A 12 43.24 -12.32 -4.29
C LEU A 12 42.28 -13.06 -3.35
N ALA A 13 41.23 -13.68 -3.91
CA ALA A 13 40.30 -14.49 -3.13
C ALA A 13 40.96 -15.75 -2.55
N ALA A 14 41.83 -16.42 -3.33
CA ALA A 14 42.59 -17.58 -2.86
C ALA A 14 43.62 -17.19 -1.79
N GLU A 15 44.36 -16.10 -1.98
CA GLU A 15 45.29 -15.56 -0.99
C GLU A 15 44.58 -15.28 0.34
N TRP A 16 43.44 -14.57 0.28
CA TRP A 16 42.64 -14.28 1.47
C TRP A 16 42.10 -15.54 2.13
N ALA A 17 41.61 -16.52 1.35
CA ALA A 17 41.12 -17.78 1.88
C ALA A 17 42.23 -18.55 2.60
N GLY A 18 43.43 -18.60 2.03
CA GLY A 18 44.61 -19.24 2.62
C GLY A 18 45.03 -18.62 3.95
N LEU A 19 45.04 -17.28 4.01
CA LEU A 19 45.37 -16.53 5.22
C LEU A 19 44.29 -16.64 6.32
N THR A 20 43.03 -16.84 5.91
CA THR A 20 41.88 -16.85 6.84
C THR A 20 41.55 -18.24 7.36
N PHE A 21 41.44 -19.24 6.48
CA PHE A 21 40.96 -20.58 6.81
C PHE A 21 42.06 -21.65 6.85
N GLY A 22 43.29 -21.28 6.50
CA GLY A 22 44.42 -22.21 6.40
C GLY A 22 44.77 -22.54 4.95
N THR A 23 45.90 -23.21 4.75
CA THR A 23 46.49 -23.46 3.43
C THR A 23 46.04 -24.78 2.79
N ASP A 24 44.95 -25.38 3.27
CA ASP A 24 44.39 -26.57 2.64
C ASP A 24 43.81 -26.19 1.27
N GLU A 25 44.29 -26.83 0.21
CA GLU A 25 43.95 -26.46 -1.16
C GLU A 25 42.45 -26.63 -1.44
N ALA A 26 41.81 -27.68 -0.91
CA ALA A 26 40.39 -27.93 -1.10
C ALA A 26 39.54 -26.83 -0.44
N VAL A 27 39.89 -26.43 0.79
CA VAL A 27 39.23 -25.31 1.48
C VAL A 27 39.42 -24.00 0.70
N THR A 28 40.64 -23.67 0.31
CA THR A 28 40.93 -22.40 -0.37
C THR A 28 40.24 -22.30 -1.73
N GLU A 29 40.17 -23.41 -2.48
CA GLU A 29 39.52 -23.46 -3.80
C GLU A 29 38.02 -23.21 -3.68
N VAL A 30 37.34 -23.92 -2.77
CA VAL A 30 35.89 -23.76 -2.55
C VAL A 30 35.57 -22.34 -2.11
N VAL A 31 36.32 -21.78 -1.15
CA VAL A 31 36.08 -20.42 -0.65
C VAL A 31 36.28 -19.38 -1.76
N ALA A 32 37.35 -19.49 -2.55
CA ALA A 32 37.63 -18.53 -3.60
C ALA A 32 36.63 -18.64 -4.78
N ASP A 33 36.15 -19.84 -5.12
CA ASP A 33 35.10 -20.04 -6.12
C ASP A 33 33.74 -19.48 -5.66
N ILE A 34 33.37 -19.64 -4.38
CA ILE A 34 32.19 -18.98 -3.80
C ILE A 34 32.34 -17.45 -3.91
N LEU A 35 33.46 -16.89 -3.45
CA LEU A 35 33.68 -15.43 -3.44
C LEU A 35 33.61 -14.83 -4.84
N THR A 36 34.25 -15.45 -5.83
CA THR A 36 34.28 -14.92 -7.21
C THR A 36 32.95 -15.04 -7.94
N ARG A 37 32.08 -15.99 -7.57
CA ARG A 37 30.72 -16.14 -8.13
C ARG A 37 29.65 -15.39 -7.33
N SER A 38 29.96 -14.93 -6.13
CA SER A 38 28.99 -14.33 -5.19
C SER A 38 28.30 -13.08 -5.76
N ARG A 39 29.06 -12.15 -6.35
CA ARG A 39 28.52 -10.91 -6.95
C ARG A 39 27.50 -11.21 -8.04
N ARG A 40 27.84 -12.10 -8.98
CA ARG A 40 26.93 -12.42 -10.08
C ARG A 40 25.68 -13.14 -9.57
N THR A 41 25.83 -13.98 -8.55
CA THR A 41 24.69 -14.65 -7.91
C THR A 41 23.76 -13.64 -7.25
N TYR A 42 24.30 -12.64 -6.54
CA TYR A 42 23.52 -11.54 -5.97
C TYR A 42 22.78 -10.73 -7.04
N GLU A 43 23.45 -10.38 -8.14
CA GLU A 43 22.84 -9.68 -9.27
C GLU A 43 21.70 -10.49 -9.91
N ASP A 44 21.88 -11.81 -10.08
CA ASP A 44 20.90 -12.66 -10.75
C ASP A 44 19.53 -12.68 -10.06
N TYR A 45 19.47 -12.55 -8.72
CA TYR A 45 18.20 -12.46 -7.98
C TYR A 45 17.78 -11.05 -7.56
N THR A 46 18.52 -9.99 -7.91
CA THR A 46 18.18 -8.61 -7.54
C THR A 46 17.78 -7.75 -8.75
N SER A 47 18.58 -6.77 -9.15
CA SER A 47 18.23 -5.85 -10.25
C SER A 47 18.75 -6.39 -11.59
N PRO A 48 17.88 -6.71 -12.57
CA PRO A 48 18.31 -7.30 -13.83
C PRO A 48 18.87 -6.25 -14.80
N LEU A 49 19.81 -6.66 -15.66
CA LEU A 49 20.20 -5.95 -16.89
C LEU A 49 20.59 -4.47 -16.67
N GLY A 50 21.25 -4.19 -15.55
CA GLY A 50 21.76 -2.85 -15.21
C GLY A 50 20.74 -1.88 -14.63
N MET A 51 19.47 -2.30 -14.49
CA MET A 51 18.37 -1.45 -14.02
C MET A 51 18.68 -0.71 -12.71
N GLY A 52 19.40 -1.37 -11.79
CA GLY A 52 19.68 -0.85 -10.45
C GLY A 52 18.42 -0.69 -9.61
N TYR A 53 18.58 -0.22 -8.36
CA TYR A 53 17.49 0.01 -7.42
C TYR A 53 16.66 -1.27 -7.17
N LEU A 54 15.32 -1.19 -7.21
CA LEU A 54 14.39 -2.21 -6.72
C LEU A 54 14.43 -2.43 -5.20
N THR A 55 14.97 -1.49 -4.42
CA THR A 55 14.91 -1.47 -2.95
C THR A 55 14.16 -0.24 -2.46
N ASP A 56 13.52 -0.28 -1.29
CA ASP A 56 12.83 0.89 -0.74
C ASP A 56 13.83 2.04 -0.50
N PRO A 57 13.75 3.17 -1.25
CA PRO A 57 14.73 4.25 -1.15
C PRO A 57 14.63 5.00 0.19
N GLY A 58 13.48 4.94 0.88
CA GLY A 58 13.28 5.52 2.21
C GLY A 58 13.51 4.54 3.36
N GLY A 59 13.80 3.27 3.03
CA GLY A 59 13.92 2.16 3.97
C GLY A 59 15.36 1.79 4.32
N ASP A 60 15.58 0.50 4.59
CA ASP A 60 16.89 -0.07 4.94
C ASP A 60 17.77 -0.42 3.73
N HIS A 61 17.24 -0.25 2.52
CA HIS A 61 17.88 -0.59 1.25
C HIS A 61 18.21 -2.09 1.12
N LEU A 62 17.51 -2.95 1.85
CA LEU A 62 17.73 -4.39 1.89
C LEU A 62 16.60 -5.15 1.17
N ASP A 63 15.36 -4.86 1.52
CA ASP A 63 14.18 -5.58 1.03
C ASP A 63 13.75 -5.07 -0.38
N PRO A 64 13.27 -5.97 -1.27
CA PRO A 64 12.80 -5.62 -2.60
C PRO A 64 11.55 -4.70 -2.56
N SER A 65 11.58 -3.61 -3.33
CA SER A 65 10.50 -2.65 -3.53
C SER A 65 10.50 -2.10 -4.96
N PRO A 66 10.16 -2.93 -5.98
CA PRO A 66 10.08 -2.48 -7.36
C PRO A 66 9.05 -1.36 -7.53
N LEU A 67 7.86 -1.47 -6.91
CA LEU A 67 6.84 -0.42 -6.99
C LEU A 67 7.34 0.91 -6.40
N GLY A 68 8.11 0.89 -5.31
CA GLY A 68 8.65 2.08 -4.67
C GLY A 68 9.69 2.83 -5.51
N THR A 69 10.33 2.15 -6.47
CA THR A 69 11.38 2.72 -7.33
C THR A 69 10.97 2.84 -8.79
N LEU A 70 9.69 2.57 -9.11
CA LEU A 70 9.12 2.55 -10.45
C LEU A 70 9.46 3.79 -11.28
N PHE A 71 9.25 4.98 -10.73
CA PHE A 71 9.50 6.24 -11.44
C PHE A 71 10.90 6.83 -11.22
N GLN A 72 11.72 6.16 -10.41
CA GLN A 72 13.08 6.61 -10.10
C GLN A 72 14.12 5.94 -11.00
N SER A 73 13.86 4.69 -11.41
CA SER A 73 14.91 3.85 -12.00
C SER A 73 14.50 3.08 -13.25
N HIS A 74 13.26 2.59 -13.36
CA HIS A 74 12.95 1.53 -14.31
C HIS A 74 11.64 1.66 -15.12
N HIS A 75 10.79 2.63 -14.83
CA HIS A 75 9.65 3.07 -15.65
C HIS A 75 8.84 1.92 -16.30
N SER A 76 8.62 0.83 -15.57
CA SER A 76 7.96 -0.37 -16.10
C SER A 76 6.48 -0.12 -16.33
N THR A 77 6.02 -0.46 -17.52
CA THR A 77 4.60 -0.43 -17.90
C THR A 77 4.10 -1.86 -18.11
N THR A 78 2.88 -2.00 -18.63
CA THR A 78 2.36 -3.29 -19.09
C THR A 78 3.07 -3.80 -20.35
N GLU A 79 3.77 -2.95 -21.09
CA GLU A 79 4.38 -3.27 -22.39
C GLU A 79 5.89 -3.51 -22.32
N GLY A 80 6.59 -2.82 -21.41
CA GLY A 80 8.04 -2.86 -21.33
C GLY A 80 8.62 -2.28 -20.05
N THR A 81 9.94 -2.20 -19.99
CA THR A 81 10.68 -1.75 -18.80
C THR A 81 12.03 -1.13 -19.17
N GLY A 82 12.60 -0.38 -18.23
CA GLY A 82 13.90 0.28 -18.34
C GLY A 82 13.76 1.81 -18.26
N PHE A 83 14.82 2.54 -18.54
CA PHE A 83 14.79 4.00 -18.56
C PHE A 83 15.46 4.47 -19.85
N ASP A 84 14.70 5.14 -20.72
CA ASP A 84 15.27 5.80 -21.90
C ASP A 84 16.23 6.93 -21.50
N ARG A 85 17.53 6.63 -21.59
CA ARG A 85 18.64 7.52 -21.28
C ARG A 85 19.37 7.99 -22.54
N THR A 86 18.82 7.70 -23.72
CA THR A 86 19.36 8.09 -25.02
C THR A 86 19.28 9.60 -25.25
N THR A 87 19.95 10.09 -26.29
CA THR A 87 19.88 11.49 -26.74
C THR A 87 18.70 11.80 -27.66
N GLU A 88 17.89 10.80 -28.00
CA GLU A 88 16.66 10.96 -28.78
C GLU A 88 15.59 11.75 -28.00
N ALA A 89 14.55 12.21 -28.70
CA ALA A 89 13.53 13.09 -28.13
C ALA A 89 12.78 12.52 -26.91
N THR A 90 12.73 11.19 -26.77
CA THR A 90 12.09 10.48 -25.64
C THR A 90 13.04 10.19 -24.48
N GLY A 91 14.34 10.37 -24.67
CA GLY A 91 15.36 10.04 -23.68
C GLY A 91 15.79 11.22 -22.80
N SER A 92 16.46 10.91 -21.68
CA SER A 92 17.00 11.95 -20.78
C SER A 92 18.30 12.62 -21.25
N GLY A 93 18.92 12.14 -22.34
CA GLY A 93 20.19 12.65 -22.86
C GLY A 93 21.44 12.18 -22.10
N PHE A 94 21.31 11.27 -21.14
CA PHE A 94 22.40 10.84 -20.26
C PHE A 94 23.56 10.18 -21.02
N THR A 95 23.30 9.39 -22.06
CA THR A 95 24.34 8.81 -22.92
C THR A 95 25.25 9.88 -23.55
N GLY A 96 24.73 11.08 -23.79
CA GLY A 96 25.47 12.25 -24.29
C GLY A 96 26.54 12.78 -23.33
N LEU A 97 26.54 12.34 -22.07
CA LEU A 97 27.60 12.68 -21.10
C LEU A 97 28.88 11.86 -21.31
N TYR A 98 28.83 10.76 -22.07
CA TYR A 98 30.00 9.96 -22.38
C TYR A 98 30.79 10.50 -23.58
N PRO A 99 32.12 10.24 -23.65
CA PRO A 99 32.88 10.45 -24.87
C PRO A 99 32.27 9.70 -26.06
N ARG A 100 32.36 10.29 -27.26
CA ARG A 100 31.67 9.83 -28.48
C ARG A 100 31.73 8.32 -28.77
N PRO A 101 32.87 7.61 -28.58
CA PRO A 101 32.91 6.16 -28.79
C PRO A 101 31.95 5.40 -27.85
N TRP A 102 31.93 5.76 -26.57
CA TRP A 102 31.07 5.15 -25.55
C TRP A 102 29.62 5.60 -25.68
N GLN A 103 29.39 6.88 -26.01
CA GLN A 103 28.06 7.36 -26.36
C GLN A 103 27.45 6.47 -27.45
N LYS A 104 28.12 6.32 -28.61
CA LYS A 104 27.61 5.46 -29.70
C LYS A 104 27.36 4.02 -29.26
N HIS A 105 28.20 3.49 -28.39
CA HIS A 105 28.08 2.12 -27.91
C HIS A 105 26.82 1.92 -27.04
N TYR A 106 26.54 2.87 -26.14
CA TYR A 106 25.38 2.83 -25.25
C TYR A 106 24.10 3.35 -25.90
N GLU A 107 24.19 4.27 -26.86
CA GLU A 107 23.06 4.90 -27.57
C GLU A 107 22.26 3.90 -28.39
N SER A 108 22.90 2.89 -28.97
CA SER A 108 22.19 1.92 -29.79
C SER A 108 21.84 0.67 -28.99
N VAL A 109 20.55 0.33 -28.96
CA VAL A 109 20.06 -0.95 -28.42
C VAL A 109 20.82 -2.15 -29.02
N ALA A 110 21.22 -2.09 -30.29
CA ALA A 110 21.93 -3.18 -30.96
C ALA A 110 23.36 -3.38 -30.43
N THR A 111 24.01 -2.33 -29.93
CA THR A 111 25.39 -2.38 -29.45
C THR A 111 25.53 -2.28 -27.94
N CYS A 112 24.48 -1.83 -27.24
CA CYS A 112 24.44 -1.73 -25.79
C CYS A 112 24.64 -3.13 -25.17
N PRO A 113 25.54 -3.31 -24.19
CA PRO A 113 25.67 -4.56 -23.45
C PRO A 113 24.39 -4.92 -22.69
N ASP A 114 24.01 -6.20 -22.68
CA ASP A 114 22.79 -6.68 -22.00
C ASP A 114 22.78 -6.31 -20.51
N ASP A 115 23.93 -6.36 -19.83
CA ASP A 115 24.11 -6.03 -18.41
C ASP A 115 23.96 -4.54 -18.08
N LEU A 116 23.81 -3.67 -19.09
CA LEU A 116 23.52 -2.24 -18.93
C LEU A 116 22.28 -1.80 -19.74
N LEU A 117 21.57 -2.73 -20.38
CA LEU A 117 20.50 -2.43 -21.32
C LEU A 117 19.38 -1.62 -20.66
N LEU A 118 18.86 -2.07 -19.52
CA LEU A 118 17.71 -1.42 -18.85
C LEU A 118 18.12 -0.16 -18.08
N PHE A 119 19.42 0.07 -17.91
CA PHE A 119 19.94 1.36 -17.49
C PHE A 119 19.89 2.37 -18.63
N MET A 120 20.23 1.97 -19.85
CA MET A 120 20.37 2.91 -20.97
C MET A 120 19.07 3.08 -21.77
N HIS A 121 18.22 2.06 -21.80
CA HIS A 121 17.07 1.96 -22.68
C HIS A 121 15.82 1.55 -21.92
N TRP A 122 14.68 2.08 -22.36
CA TRP A 122 13.39 1.44 -22.14
C TRP A 122 13.11 0.52 -23.33
N VAL A 123 12.77 -0.75 -23.08
CA VAL A 123 12.50 -1.74 -24.14
C VAL A 123 11.24 -2.56 -23.85
N PRO A 124 10.54 -3.04 -24.89
CA PRO A 124 9.46 -4.01 -24.74
C PRO A 124 9.92 -5.30 -24.04
N TYR A 125 9.02 -5.96 -23.31
CA TYR A 125 9.33 -7.20 -22.59
C TYR A 125 9.79 -8.35 -23.50
N ASP A 126 9.37 -8.35 -24.77
CA ASP A 126 9.73 -9.35 -25.78
C ASP A 126 11.03 -9.02 -26.54
N HIS A 127 11.70 -7.90 -26.21
CA HIS A 127 13.01 -7.55 -26.75
C HIS A 127 14.01 -8.69 -26.52
N ARG A 128 14.72 -9.10 -27.58
CA ARG A 128 15.67 -10.22 -27.53
C ARG A 128 17.08 -9.75 -27.20
N LEU A 129 17.58 -10.27 -26.09
CA LEU A 129 18.97 -10.13 -25.64
C LEU A 129 19.93 -10.90 -26.54
N ARG A 130 21.24 -10.66 -26.40
CA ARG A 130 22.28 -11.40 -27.14
C ARG A 130 22.27 -12.89 -26.83
N SER A 131 21.82 -13.26 -25.62
CA SER A 131 21.58 -14.66 -25.23
C SER A 131 20.45 -15.35 -26.02
N GLY A 132 19.67 -14.61 -26.82
CA GLY A 132 18.49 -15.09 -27.54
C GLY A 132 17.20 -15.10 -26.72
N LYS A 133 17.30 -14.96 -25.39
CA LYS A 133 16.15 -14.82 -24.48
C LYS A 133 15.50 -13.45 -24.64
N THR A 134 14.20 -13.39 -24.39
CA THR A 134 13.53 -12.09 -24.21
C THR A 134 13.93 -11.48 -22.86
N VAL A 135 13.77 -10.17 -22.70
CA VAL A 135 13.99 -9.46 -21.44
C VAL A 135 13.20 -10.12 -20.30
N ILE A 136 11.89 -10.34 -20.48
CA ILE A 136 11.05 -10.92 -19.43
C ILE A 136 11.48 -12.35 -19.07
N GLN A 137 11.85 -13.18 -20.05
CA GLN A 137 12.33 -14.53 -19.79
C GLN A 137 13.69 -14.53 -19.09
N HIS A 138 14.55 -13.56 -19.40
CA HIS A 138 15.82 -13.38 -18.69
C HIS A 138 15.58 -13.04 -17.22
N ILE A 139 14.70 -12.07 -16.94
CA ILE A 139 14.32 -11.69 -15.57
C ILE A 139 13.83 -12.92 -14.81
N TYR A 140 12.88 -13.70 -15.35
CA TYR A 140 12.42 -14.92 -14.68
C TYR A 140 13.57 -15.90 -14.45
N ASP A 141 14.32 -16.23 -15.50
CA ASP A 141 15.38 -17.24 -15.41
C ASP A 141 16.47 -16.87 -14.39
N THR A 142 16.94 -15.63 -14.34
CA THR A 142 18.01 -15.24 -13.42
C THR A 142 17.54 -15.28 -11.98
N HIS A 143 16.31 -14.84 -11.69
CA HIS A 143 15.81 -14.81 -10.31
C HIS A 143 15.62 -16.21 -9.74
N PHE A 144 15.19 -17.19 -10.55
CA PHE A 144 15.22 -18.59 -10.13
C PHE A 144 16.65 -19.13 -9.98
N THR A 145 17.51 -18.87 -10.97
CA THR A 145 18.90 -19.37 -10.98
C THR A 145 19.73 -18.81 -9.81
N GLY A 146 19.50 -17.56 -9.42
CA GLY A 146 20.21 -16.92 -8.32
C GLY A 146 19.93 -17.61 -6.98
N VAL A 147 18.68 -18.03 -6.73
CA VAL A 147 18.32 -18.83 -5.55
C VAL A 147 18.99 -20.20 -5.61
N ASP A 148 18.93 -20.89 -6.76
CA ASP A 148 19.55 -22.22 -6.93
C ASP A 148 21.07 -22.18 -6.69
N ARG A 149 21.74 -21.09 -7.07
CA ARG A 149 23.19 -20.91 -6.84
C ARG A 149 23.54 -20.73 -5.37
N ILE A 150 22.67 -20.11 -4.57
CA ILE A 150 22.87 -20.02 -3.12
C ILE A 150 22.76 -21.41 -2.48
N ASP A 151 21.81 -22.23 -2.92
CA ASP A 151 21.70 -23.62 -2.44
C ASP A 151 22.99 -24.42 -2.76
N ARG A 152 23.62 -24.16 -3.91
CA ARG A 152 24.93 -24.73 -4.23
C ARG A 152 26.04 -24.21 -3.32
N PHE A 153 26.12 -22.90 -3.07
CA PHE A 153 27.12 -22.35 -2.13
C PHE A 153 26.98 -22.95 -0.73
N LEU A 154 25.74 -23.12 -0.26
CA LEU A 154 25.47 -23.76 1.03
C LEU A 154 25.93 -25.22 1.05
N ALA A 155 25.71 -25.97 -0.04
CA ALA A 155 26.17 -27.35 -0.16
C ALA A 155 27.71 -27.44 -0.17
N GLU A 156 28.38 -26.65 -1.03
CA GLU A 156 29.84 -26.57 -1.12
C GLU A 156 30.47 -26.16 0.23
N TRP A 157 29.90 -25.17 0.91
CA TRP A 157 30.36 -24.76 2.25
C TRP A 157 30.14 -25.84 3.32
N SER A 158 29.05 -26.61 3.20
CA SER A 158 28.76 -27.70 4.14
C SER A 158 29.77 -28.84 4.04
N GLU A 159 30.34 -29.08 2.86
CA GLU A 159 31.37 -30.10 2.65
C GLU A 159 32.68 -29.80 3.42
N LEU A 160 32.97 -28.52 3.70
CA LEU A 160 34.15 -28.09 4.47
C LEU A 160 34.01 -28.30 6.00
N SER A 161 32.97 -29.01 6.44
CA SER A 161 32.74 -29.26 7.87
C SER A 161 33.85 -30.13 8.46
N GLY A 162 34.48 -29.65 9.53
CA GLY A 162 35.60 -30.33 10.17
C GLY A 162 36.98 -29.90 9.63
N GLU A 163 37.03 -29.25 8.47
CA GLU A 163 38.23 -28.62 7.93
C GLU A 163 38.34 -27.14 8.36
N ILE A 164 37.19 -26.50 8.60
CA ILE A 164 37.08 -25.17 9.19
C ILE A 164 36.63 -25.29 10.66
N ASP A 165 37.08 -24.38 11.53
CA ASP A 165 36.62 -24.37 12.91
C ASP A 165 35.11 -24.20 13.00
N ARG A 166 34.53 -24.86 14.00
CA ARG A 166 33.09 -24.98 14.19
C ARG A 166 32.37 -23.64 14.28
N GLN A 167 32.99 -22.63 14.90
CA GLN A 167 32.34 -21.34 15.12
C GLN A 167 32.14 -20.60 13.80
N ARG A 168 33.20 -20.48 12.99
CA ARG A 168 33.11 -19.80 11.68
C ARG A 168 32.27 -20.59 10.69
N HIS A 169 32.42 -21.93 10.66
CA HIS A 169 31.62 -22.79 9.80
C HIS A 169 30.11 -22.62 10.06
N ALA A 170 29.70 -22.66 11.34
CA ALA A 170 28.31 -22.48 11.73
C ALA A 170 27.79 -21.05 11.44
N ALA A 171 28.60 -20.02 11.67
CA ALA A 171 28.21 -18.64 11.42
C ALA A 171 27.97 -18.36 9.93
N VAL A 172 28.86 -18.84 9.05
CA VAL A 172 28.69 -18.68 7.58
C VAL A 172 27.53 -19.52 7.07
N THR A 173 27.31 -20.73 7.60
CA THR A 173 26.14 -21.55 7.29
C THR A 173 24.83 -20.79 7.58
N ALA A 174 24.71 -20.21 8.78
CA ALA A 174 23.55 -19.38 9.13
C ALA A 174 23.40 -18.15 8.23
N GLY A 175 24.52 -17.56 7.77
CA GLY A 175 24.54 -16.47 6.79
C GLY A 175 23.97 -16.89 5.43
N PHE A 176 24.37 -18.05 4.91
CA PHE A 176 23.83 -18.58 3.65
C PHE A 176 22.35 -18.96 3.76
N GLU A 177 21.91 -19.54 4.88
CA GLU A 177 20.49 -19.82 5.11
C GLU A 177 19.67 -18.52 5.10
N ALA A 178 20.13 -17.49 5.80
CA ALA A 178 19.49 -16.16 5.78
C ALA A 178 19.51 -15.54 4.37
N GLN A 179 20.63 -15.65 3.65
CA GLN A 179 20.74 -15.18 2.27
C GLN A 179 19.76 -15.91 1.34
N ARG A 180 19.58 -17.22 1.50
CA ARG A 180 18.65 -18.01 0.70
C ARG A 180 17.21 -17.57 0.90
N GLU A 181 16.77 -17.42 2.15
CA GLU A 181 15.42 -16.95 2.44
C GLU A 181 15.20 -15.54 1.90
N HIS A 182 16.20 -14.68 2.00
CA HIS A 182 16.12 -13.33 1.44
C HIS A 182 16.13 -13.32 -0.10
N ALA A 183 16.92 -14.17 -0.74
CA ALA A 183 16.93 -14.30 -2.20
C ALA A 183 15.60 -14.86 -2.75
N ARG A 184 14.93 -15.75 -2.00
CA ARG A 184 13.55 -16.17 -2.32
C ARG A 184 12.58 -15.00 -2.25
N TYR A 185 12.69 -14.18 -1.20
CA TYR A 185 11.86 -12.97 -1.08
C TYR A 185 12.07 -12.00 -2.26
N TRP A 186 13.32 -11.78 -2.65
CA TRP A 186 13.69 -11.02 -3.85
C TRP A 186 13.11 -11.62 -5.12
N ARG A 187 13.33 -12.92 -5.38
CA ARG A 187 12.78 -13.63 -6.54
C ARG A 187 11.28 -13.46 -6.61
N ASP A 188 10.57 -13.79 -5.54
CA ASP A 188 9.11 -13.80 -5.53
C ASP A 188 8.54 -12.39 -5.80
N THR A 189 9.15 -11.37 -5.18
CA THR A 189 8.72 -9.97 -5.31
C THR A 189 8.99 -9.42 -6.71
N VAL A 190 10.20 -9.64 -7.26
CA VAL A 190 10.58 -9.08 -8.56
C VAL A 190 9.89 -9.84 -9.71
N VAL A 191 9.92 -11.17 -9.69
CA VAL A 191 9.20 -11.99 -10.67
C VAL A 191 7.71 -11.67 -10.63
N GLY A 192 7.15 -11.53 -9.43
CA GLY A 192 5.75 -11.22 -9.30
C GLY A 192 5.35 -9.84 -9.78
N PHE A 193 6.14 -8.82 -9.46
CA PHE A 193 5.95 -7.48 -10.00
C PHE A 193 5.94 -7.46 -11.54
N PHE A 194 6.93 -8.10 -12.18
CA PHE A 194 7.01 -8.12 -13.64
C PHE A 194 5.91 -8.97 -14.29
N PHE A 195 5.45 -10.04 -13.63
CA PHE A 195 4.29 -10.78 -14.08
C PHE A 195 2.99 -9.98 -13.95
N ASP A 196 2.78 -9.30 -12.82
CA ASP A 196 1.57 -8.49 -12.62
C ASP A 196 1.46 -7.33 -13.60
N LYS A 197 2.60 -6.77 -14.03
CA LYS A 197 2.66 -5.76 -15.09
C LYS A 197 2.46 -6.35 -16.47
N SER A 198 3.28 -7.32 -16.87
CA SER A 198 3.33 -7.80 -18.26
C SER A 198 2.23 -8.81 -18.63
N ARG A 199 1.76 -9.58 -17.65
CA ARG A 199 0.93 -10.79 -17.83
C ARG A 199 1.52 -11.82 -18.80
N ILE A 200 2.83 -11.77 -19.07
CA ILE A 200 3.53 -12.73 -19.93
C ILE A 200 3.90 -13.96 -19.11
N VAL A 201 3.42 -15.14 -19.51
CA VAL A 201 3.72 -16.41 -18.85
C VAL A 201 5.17 -16.85 -19.09
N ASP A 202 5.82 -17.44 -18.08
CA ASP A 202 7.14 -18.07 -18.25
C ASP A 202 7.00 -19.29 -19.16
N ALA A 203 7.90 -19.40 -20.14
CA ALA A 203 7.92 -20.53 -21.06
C ALA A 203 8.28 -21.88 -20.40
N LYS A 204 8.81 -21.87 -19.17
CA LYS A 204 9.34 -23.06 -18.48
C LYS A 204 8.60 -23.44 -17.21
N ARG A 205 7.93 -22.49 -16.57
CA ARG A 205 7.42 -22.65 -15.19
C ARG A 205 6.00 -22.12 -15.10
N GLU A 206 5.25 -22.72 -14.19
CA GLU A 206 3.94 -22.22 -13.76
C GLU A 206 4.03 -21.96 -12.26
N TRP A 207 3.44 -20.87 -11.79
CA TRP A 207 3.34 -20.58 -10.36
C TRP A 207 2.01 -19.95 -10.00
N LEU A 208 1.75 -19.88 -8.69
CA LEU A 208 0.66 -19.11 -8.11
C LEU A 208 1.25 -18.03 -7.20
N GLN A 209 0.54 -16.92 -7.08
CA GLN A 209 0.86 -15.84 -6.16
C GLN A 209 -0.40 -15.58 -5.37
N ALA A 210 -0.41 -15.84 -4.07
CA ALA A 210 -1.48 -15.30 -3.24
C ALA A 210 -0.98 -14.14 -2.42
N ALA A 211 -1.83 -13.12 -2.36
CA ALA A 211 -1.59 -11.93 -1.59
C ALA A 211 -2.87 -11.57 -0.83
N LEU A 212 -2.70 -10.74 0.19
CA LEU A 212 -3.82 -10.04 0.80
C LEU A 212 -4.38 -9.01 -0.20
N ASN A 213 -5.70 -8.90 -0.31
CA ASN A 213 -6.37 -7.96 -1.20
C ASN A 213 -7.25 -6.97 -0.43
N GLY A 214 -6.64 -6.16 0.42
CA GLY A 214 -7.35 -5.16 1.23
C GLY A 214 -6.94 -5.19 2.70
N PRO A 215 -7.88 -5.00 3.64
CA PRO A 215 -7.54 -4.83 5.04
C PRO A 215 -6.94 -6.10 5.67
N ARG A 216 -5.90 -5.91 6.50
CA ARG A 216 -5.28 -6.97 7.31
C ARG A 216 -5.76 -7.00 8.76
N VAL A 217 -6.58 -6.02 9.16
CA VAL A 217 -7.18 -5.98 10.49
C VAL A 217 -8.43 -6.85 10.54
N LEU A 218 -8.47 -7.79 11.48
CA LEU A 218 -9.61 -8.66 11.76
C LEU A 218 -10.16 -8.36 13.17
N LEU A 219 -11.47 -8.55 13.38
CA LEU A 219 -12.08 -8.43 14.70
C LEU A 219 -12.13 -9.79 15.41
N GLY A 220 -11.51 -9.85 16.58
CA GLY A 220 -11.38 -11.03 17.45
C GLY A 220 -12.71 -11.50 18.03
N GLY A 221 -12.92 -12.82 18.09
CA GLY A 221 -14.09 -13.41 18.75
C GLY A 221 -15.39 -13.34 17.94
N ARG A 222 -15.31 -12.98 16.64
CA ARG A 222 -16.43 -13.00 15.69
C ARG A 222 -15.98 -13.42 14.29
N PRO A 223 -16.91 -13.84 13.40
CA PRO A 223 -16.58 -14.08 12.00
C PRO A 223 -16.15 -12.81 11.27
N ASN A 224 -15.19 -12.99 10.37
CA ASN A 224 -14.65 -12.01 9.42
C ASN A 224 -14.59 -12.63 8.02
N LEU A 225 -14.43 -11.77 7.00
CA LEU A 225 -14.04 -12.17 5.65
C LEU A 225 -12.64 -11.60 5.39
N LEU A 226 -11.68 -12.48 5.11
CA LEU A 226 -10.31 -12.11 4.78
C LEU A 226 -10.16 -12.08 3.25
N PRO A 227 -10.07 -10.89 2.62
CA PRO A 227 -9.95 -10.79 1.19
C PRO A 227 -8.53 -11.15 0.74
N VAL A 228 -8.44 -12.09 -0.21
CA VAL A 228 -7.17 -12.55 -0.79
C VAL A 228 -7.30 -12.59 -2.31
N THR A 229 -6.19 -12.41 -2.99
CA THR A 229 -6.07 -12.67 -4.42
C THR A 229 -5.23 -13.90 -4.64
N VAL A 230 -5.49 -14.62 -5.73
CA VAL A 230 -4.58 -15.62 -6.27
C VAL A 230 -4.38 -15.38 -7.76
N THR A 231 -3.17 -14.99 -8.13
CA THR A 231 -2.75 -14.85 -9.53
C THR A 231 -2.31 -16.19 -10.09
N ASN A 232 -2.93 -16.61 -11.19
CA ASN A 232 -2.61 -17.82 -11.94
C ASN A 232 -1.58 -17.51 -13.03
N ALA A 233 -0.29 -17.62 -12.71
CA ALA A 233 0.79 -17.43 -13.68
C ALA A 233 1.04 -18.70 -14.48
N SER A 234 0.04 -19.08 -15.27
CA SER A 234 0.11 -20.17 -16.24
C SER A 234 -0.75 -19.88 -17.46
N ALA A 235 -0.53 -20.61 -18.55
CA ALA A 235 -1.30 -20.45 -19.79
C ALA A 235 -2.70 -21.09 -19.74
N ARG A 236 -3.02 -21.82 -18.68
CA ARG A 236 -4.25 -22.61 -18.56
C ARG A 236 -5.10 -22.17 -17.38
N ASP A 237 -6.40 -22.32 -17.52
CA ASP A 237 -7.36 -22.04 -16.46
C ASP A 237 -7.17 -23.02 -15.29
N ARG A 238 -7.45 -22.56 -14.07
CA ARG A 238 -7.28 -23.31 -12.83
C ARG A 238 -8.45 -23.13 -11.90
N ASP A 239 -8.95 -24.24 -11.36
CA ASP A 239 -9.80 -24.21 -10.19
C ASP A 239 -8.93 -24.11 -8.94
N LEU A 240 -9.10 -23.02 -8.20
CA LEU A 240 -8.31 -22.71 -7.01
C LEU A 240 -9.11 -23.01 -5.76
N THR A 241 -8.45 -23.56 -4.75
CA THR A 241 -8.98 -23.62 -3.38
C THR A 241 -7.97 -23.00 -2.44
N VAL A 242 -8.40 -22.07 -1.60
CA VAL A 242 -7.56 -21.27 -0.72
C VAL A 242 -8.10 -21.36 0.70
N ALA A 243 -7.24 -21.60 1.67
CA ALA A 243 -7.56 -21.51 3.10
C ALA A 243 -6.44 -20.81 3.86
N LEU A 244 -6.78 -20.11 4.94
CA LEU A 244 -5.79 -19.66 5.91
C LEU A 244 -5.40 -20.86 6.78
N ARG A 245 -4.11 -21.21 6.87
CA ARG A 245 -3.65 -22.17 7.88
C ARG A 245 -3.95 -21.57 9.26
N PRO A 246 -4.72 -22.24 10.13
CA PRO A 246 -5.06 -21.71 11.45
C PRO A 246 -3.79 -21.34 12.23
N PRO A 247 -3.61 -20.07 12.64
CA PRO A 247 -2.46 -19.65 13.44
C PRO A 247 -2.42 -20.33 14.83
N SER A 248 -3.57 -20.74 15.35
CA SER A 248 -3.69 -21.56 16.55
C SER A 248 -4.96 -22.44 16.48
N ALA A 249 -5.10 -23.37 17.43
CA ALA A 249 -6.27 -24.26 17.51
C ALA A 249 -7.60 -23.53 17.81
N GLU A 250 -7.54 -22.28 18.27
CA GLU A 250 -8.73 -21.47 18.58
C GLU A 250 -9.30 -20.76 17.34
N TRP A 251 -8.52 -20.66 16.26
CA TRP A 251 -8.99 -20.09 15.01
C TRP A 251 -9.90 -21.07 14.29
N ARG A 252 -11.02 -20.56 13.78
CA ARG A 252 -11.82 -21.27 12.78
C ARG A 252 -11.60 -20.63 11.43
N THR A 253 -11.31 -21.45 10.43
CA THR A 253 -11.01 -21.03 9.06
C THR A 253 -11.73 -21.96 8.11
N GLU A 254 -12.33 -21.43 7.05
CA GLU A 254 -12.97 -22.22 6.00
C GLU A 254 -12.30 -21.94 4.66
N PRO A 255 -12.18 -22.94 3.77
CA PRO A 255 -11.64 -22.71 2.44
C PRO A 255 -12.63 -21.93 1.56
N ALA A 256 -12.10 -21.15 0.63
CA ALA A 256 -12.85 -20.60 -0.50
C ALA A 256 -12.34 -21.21 -1.81
N ALA A 257 -13.23 -21.36 -2.79
CA ALA A 257 -12.87 -21.86 -4.11
C ALA A 257 -13.32 -20.91 -5.21
N ARG A 258 -12.49 -20.74 -6.23
CA ARG A 258 -12.78 -19.92 -7.42
C ARG A 258 -11.91 -20.34 -8.59
N SER A 259 -12.46 -20.31 -9.81
CA SER A 259 -11.66 -20.52 -11.01
C SER A 259 -10.93 -19.24 -11.41
N ALA A 260 -9.69 -19.37 -11.87
CA ALA A 260 -8.89 -18.30 -12.45
C ALA A 260 -8.48 -18.68 -13.86
N ALA A 261 -8.76 -17.81 -14.83
CA ALA A 261 -8.27 -18.01 -16.19
C ALA A 261 -6.72 -17.98 -16.24
N GLY A 262 -6.13 -18.51 -17.30
CA GLY A 262 -4.70 -18.35 -17.57
C GLY A 262 -4.27 -16.87 -17.52
N ALA A 263 -3.16 -16.59 -16.86
CA ALA A 263 -2.62 -15.25 -16.61
C ALA A 263 -3.54 -14.25 -15.88
N ALA A 264 -4.64 -14.71 -15.28
CA ALA A 264 -5.58 -13.87 -14.55
C ALA A 264 -5.41 -13.96 -13.04
N THR A 265 -5.96 -12.97 -12.33
CA THR A 265 -6.06 -12.94 -10.87
C THR A 265 -7.49 -13.25 -10.45
N ALA A 266 -7.67 -14.21 -9.54
CA ALA A 266 -8.95 -14.46 -8.89
C ALA A 266 -8.98 -13.82 -7.50
N GLU A 267 -10.06 -13.14 -7.18
CA GLU A 267 -10.32 -12.60 -5.83
C GLU A 267 -11.19 -13.55 -5.03
N LEU A 268 -10.84 -13.82 -3.77
CA LEU A 268 -11.57 -14.69 -2.86
C LEU A 268 -11.74 -14.01 -1.50
N GLU A 269 -12.81 -14.35 -0.79
CA GLU A 269 -13.02 -13.94 0.60
C GLU A 269 -13.02 -15.19 1.49
N LEU A 270 -12.03 -15.32 2.38
CA LEU A 270 -11.90 -16.47 3.26
C LEU A 270 -12.68 -16.23 4.55
N PRO A 271 -13.66 -17.09 4.92
CA PRO A 271 -14.30 -17.01 6.22
C PRO A 271 -13.30 -17.38 7.32
N VAL A 272 -13.03 -16.44 8.22
CA VAL A 272 -12.12 -16.64 9.35
C VAL A 272 -12.74 -16.11 10.64
N THR A 273 -12.55 -16.84 11.74
CA THR A 273 -12.96 -16.42 13.09
C THR A 273 -11.76 -16.55 14.02
N PRO A 274 -11.02 -15.46 14.26
CA PRO A 274 -9.97 -15.44 15.27
C PRO A 274 -10.53 -15.47 16.70
N PRO A 275 -9.72 -15.83 17.71
CA PRO A 275 -10.07 -15.68 19.12
C PRO A 275 -10.20 -14.18 19.50
N LEU A 276 -10.77 -13.90 20.68
CA LEU A 276 -11.02 -12.52 21.15
C LEU A 276 -9.76 -11.69 21.43
N PRO A 277 -8.68 -12.23 22.04
CA PRO A 277 -7.49 -11.46 22.38
C PRO A 277 -6.85 -10.71 21.22
N GLY A 278 -6.23 -9.57 21.52
CA GLY A 278 -5.42 -8.83 20.56
C GLY A 278 -4.18 -9.65 20.21
N THR A 279 -3.98 -9.96 18.93
CA THR A 279 -2.88 -10.84 18.49
C THR A 279 -2.37 -10.42 17.11
N ILE A 280 -1.09 -10.67 16.84
CA ILE A 280 -0.51 -10.60 15.50
C ILE A 280 -0.36 -12.02 14.98
N ALA A 281 -0.87 -12.30 13.78
CA ALA A 281 -0.81 -13.63 13.17
C ALA A 281 -0.14 -13.56 11.80
N ALA A 282 0.57 -14.63 11.42
CA ALA A 282 1.11 -14.76 10.07
C ALA A 282 -0.03 -14.98 9.06
N LEU A 283 0.11 -14.42 7.86
CA LEU A 283 -0.72 -14.77 6.72
C LEU A 283 -0.09 -15.99 6.02
N ASP A 284 -0.46 -17.19 6.47
CA ASP A 284 -0.03 -18.46 5.85
C ASP A 284 -1.20 -19.08 5.08
N LEU A 285 -1.16 -19.00 3.76
CA LEU A 285 -2.24 -19.45 2.88
C LEU A 285 -1.90 -20.82 2.28
N GLU A 286 -2.80 -21.79 2.50
CA GLU A 286 -2.79 -23.04 1.78
C GLU A 286 -3.55 -22.87 0.46
N VAL A 287 -2.87 -23.14 -0.67
CA VAL A 287 -3.45 -22.99 -2.01
C VAL A 287 -3.34 -24.30 -2.79
N ALA A 288 -4.47 -24.75 -3.34
CA ALA A 288 -4.56 -25.85 -4.28
C ALA A 288 -4.93 -25.33 -5.68
N PRO A 289 -4.38 -25.90 -6.77
CA PRO A 289 -3.43 -27.03 -6.79
C PRO A 289 -2.03 -26.62 -6.30
N LYS A 290 -1.27 -27.61 -5.84
CA LYS A 290 0.11 -27.38 -5.35
C LYS A 290 1.04 -27.07 -6.52
N LEU A 291 1.38 -25.80 -6.70
CA LEU A 291 2.38 -25.28 -7.62
C LEU A 291 3.46 -24.52 -6.84
N THR A 292 4.51 -24.08 -7.54
CA THR A 292 5.44 -23.09 -6.99
C THR A 292 4.65 -21.87 -6.53
N ARG A 293 4.98 -21.37 -5.33
CA ARG A 293 4.37 -20.20 -4.71
C ARG A 293 5.38 -19.05 -4.75
N LEU A 294 4.99 -17.91 -5.30
CA LEU A 294 5.79 -16.68 -5.32
C LEU A 294 5.02 -15.57 -4.58
N ASP A 295 4.86 -15.74 -3.27
CA ASP A 295 3.99 -14.89 -2.44
C ASP A 295 4.74 -13.69 -1.83
N GLY A 296 6.07 -13.67 -1.96
CA GLY A 296 6.91 -12.67 -1.32
C GLY A 296 6.87 -12.80 0.19
N ARG A 297 6.75 -11.67 0.89
CA ARG A 297 6.61 -11.60 2.34
C ARG A 297 5.27 -10.93 2.68
N PRO A 298 4.17 -11.69 2.75
CA PRO A 298 2.87 -11.10 3.02
C PRO A 298 2.86 -10.40 4.40
N PRO A 299 2.08 -9.32 4.55
CA PRO A 299 1.97 -8.64 5.84
C PRO A 299 1.29 -9.55 6.87
N SER A 300 1.69 -9.41 8.14
CA SER A 300 0.97 -10.07 9.24
C SER A 300 -0.45 -9.52 9.39
N LEU A 301 -1.38 -10.40 9.76
CA LEU A 301 -2.72 -10.06 10.18
C LEU A 301 -2.70 -9.43 11.57
N VAL A 302 -3.56 -8.43 11.79
CA VAL A 302 -3.74 -7.80 13.11
C VAL A 302 -5.13 -8.14 13.61
N VAL A 303 -5.22 -8.98 14.63
CA VAL A 303 -6.49 -9.27 15.31
C VAL A 303 -6.69 -8.22 16.38
N ALA A 304 -7.72 -7.40 16.23
CA ALA A 304 -8.15 -6.42 17.20
C ALA A 304 -9.31 -7.00 18.03
N PRO A 305 -9.30 -6.87 19.37
CA PRO A 305 -10.45 -7.25 20.17
C PRO A 305 -11.75 -6.64 19.65
N GLU A 306 -12.82 -7.42 19.56
CA GLU A 306 -14.11 -6.84 19.15
C GLU A 306 -14.60 -5.87 20.25
N GLY A 307 -14.94 -4.64 19.83
CA GLY A 307 -15.22 -3.53 20.75
C GLY A 307 -16.45 -3.73 21.64
N ARG A 308 -17.52 -4.39 21.16
CA ARG A 308 -18.70 -4.75 21.97
C ARG A 308 -18.40 -5.83 23.01
N ARG A 309 -17.28 -6.53 22.87
CA ARG A 309 -16.73 -7.50 23.82
C ARG A 309 -15.51 -6.93 24.55
N CYS A 310 -15.43 -5.62 24.64
CA CYS A 310 -14.47 -4.91 25.47
C CYS A 310 -15.20 -4.05 26.51
N LEU A 311 -14.61 -3.96 27.71
CA LEU A 311 -14.99 -2.94 28.70
C LEU A 311 -14.59 -1.54 28.23
N LEU A 312 -13.52 -1.46 27.45
CA LEU A 312 -12.98 -0.23 26.88
C LEU A 312 -12.22 -0.60 25.60
N ALA A 313 -12.49 0.08 24.49
CA ALA A 313 -11.78 -0.08 23.23
C ALA A 313 -11.50 1.32 22.64
N LEU A 314 -10.22 1.67 22.52
CA LEU A 314 -9.75 2.99 22.16
C LEU A 314 -8.86 2.94 20.93
N ASN A 315 -9.19 3.71 19.89
CA ASN A 315 -8.36 3.89 18.70
C ASN A 315 -7.57 5.20 18.84
N ALA A 316 -6.25 5.12 18.86
CA ALA A 316 -5.39 6.26 19.10
C ALA A 316 -5.16 7.06 17.81
N GLY A 317 -5.45 8.36 17.80
CA GLY A 317 -5.30 9.17 16.58
C GLY A 317 -5.61 10.66 16.73
N PRO A 318 -5.60 11.43 15.63
CA PRO A 318 -5.98 12.84 15.64
C PRO A 318 -7.48 13.01 15.87
N ARG A 319 -7.89 14.21 16.30
CA ARG A 319 -9.29 14.55 16.64
C ARG A 319 -10.32 14.19 15.57
N ASN A 320 -9.97 14.31 14.30
CA ASN A 320 -10.86 14.03 13.16
C ASN A 320 -10.46 12.75 12.41
N GLY A 321 -9.68 11.88 13.05
CA GLY A 321 -9.27 10.58 12.48
C GLY A 321 -10.44 9.61 12.39
N THR A 322 -10.33 8.63 11.51
CA THR A 322 -11.31 7.54 11.39
C THR A 322 -10.98 6.45 12.39
N SER A 323 -11.89 6.15 13.31
CA SER A 323 -11.71 5.06 14.28
C SER A 323 -12.15 3.72 13.71
N MET A 324 -11.52 2.64 14.17
CA MET A 324 -11.98 1.27 13.91
C MET A 324 -13.43 1.11 14.39
N PRO A 325 -14.30 0.39 13.66
CA PRO A 325 -15.67 0.14 14.12
C PRO A 325 -15.70 -0.48 15.51
N GLY A 326 -16.55 0.07 16.39
CA GLY A 326 -16.66 -0.34 17.79
C GLY A 326 -15.61 0.23 18.75
N TYR A 327 -14.65 1.03 18.26
CA TYR A 327 -13.65 1.70 19.10
C TYR A 327 -13.97 3.19 19.24
N ASP A 328 -13.73 3.74 20.43
CA ASP A 328 -13.84 5.17 20.68
C ASP A 328 -12.50 5.88 20.39
N ALA A 329 -12.57 7.14 19.95
CA ALA A 329 -11.37 7.90 19.62
C ALA A 329 -10.59 8.29 20.89
N LEU A 330 -9.30 7.95 20.93
CA LEU A 330 -8.34 8.45 21.91
C LEU A 330 -7.42 9.46 21.22
N THR A 331 -7.56 10.74 21.57
CA THR A 331 -6.88 11.85 20.92
C THR A 331 -5.97 12.57 21.92
N PRO A 332 -5.09 13.50 21.49
CA PRO A 332 -4.34 14.35 22.41
C PRO A 332 -5.24 15.12 23.40
N GLU A 333 -6.46 15.45 22.99
CA GLU A 333 -7.44 16.22 23.76
C GLU A 333 -8.27 15.37 24.73
N SER A 334 -8.16 14.04 24.69
CA SER A 334 -8.88 13.12 25.59
C SER A 334 -8.36 13.22 27.03
N ALA A 335 -8.64 14.33 27.72
CA ALA A 335 -8.30 14.52 29.12
C ALA A 335 -9.10 13.55 30.01
N TRP A 336 -8.49 13.10 31.11
CA TRP A 336 -9.16 12.21 32.07
C TRP A 336 -10.54 12.74 32.48
N SER A 337 -11.56 11.90 32.30
CA SER A 337 -12.90 12.14 32.83
C SER A 337 -13.46 10.88 33.47
N ALA A 338 -14.05 11.03 34.66
CA ALA A 338 -14.74 9.93 35.34
C ALA A 338 -15.94 9.40 34.54
N SER A 339 -16.62 10.27 33.77
CA SER A 339 -17.75 9.85 32.92
C SER A 339 -17.31 9.05 31.70
N ALA A 340 -16.17 9.40 31.10
CA ALA A 340 -15.59 8.67 29.98
C ALA A 340 -14.87 7.39 30.45
N GLY A 341 -14.50 7.32 31.74
CA GLY A 341 -13.75 6.21 32.31
C GLY A 341 -12.31 6.11 31.82
N HIS A 342 -11.82 7.09 31.04
CA HIS A 342 -10.45 7.13 30.54
C HIS A 342 -9.98 8.56 30.27
N GLY A 343 -8.67 8.72 30.06
CA GLY A 343 -8.06 9.92 29.48
C GLY A 343 -6.67 10.24 30.02
N TRP A 344 -5.99 11.17 29.35
CA TRP A 344 -4.64 11.61 29.66
C TRP A 344 -4.59 12.38 30.98
N VAL A 345 -3.57 12.09 31.79
CA VAL A 345 -3.24 12.83 33.00
C VAL A 345 -1.91 13.55 32.81
N GLY A 346 -1.90 14.86 33.04
CA GLY A 346 -0.74 15.72 32.82
C GLY A 346 -0.62 16.17 31.36
N ALA A 347 0.59 16.18 30.82
CA ALA A 347 0.83 16.60 29.44
C ALA A 347 0.21 15.60 28.45
N ALA A 348 -0.37 16.09 27.35
CA ALA A 348 -0.90 15.27 26.28
C ALA A 348 0.21 14.70 25.38
N PRO A 349 -0.03 13.58 24.67
CA PRO A 349 0.82 13.14 23.57
C PRO A 349 0.59 13.98 22.30
N SER A 350 1.36 13.70 21.26
CA SER A 350 1.10 14.18 19.90
C SER A 350 0.39 13.10 19.08
N ALA A 351 -0.28 13.49 18.00
CA ALA A 351 -0.91 12.57 17.06
C ALA A 351 -0.22 12.58 15.69
N ARG A 352 -0.40 11.51 14.93
CA ARG A 352 0.03 11.41 13.53
C ARG A 352 -0.95 10.53 12.74
N ASP A 353 -1.32 11.01 11.56
CA ASP A 353 -2.11 10.27 10.56
C ASP A 353 -1.17 9.72 9.48
N ARG A 354 -1.23 8.42 9.20
CA ARG A 354 -0.45 7.76 8.14
C ARG A 354 -1.29 7.37 6.92
N GLY A 355 -2.62 7.50 6.97
CA GLY A 355 -3.52 6.89 5.99
C GLY A 355 -3.58 5.36 6.10
N GLY A 356 -4.59 4.75 5.46
CA GLY A 356 -4.81 3.30 5.49
C GLY A 356 -5.92 2.86 6.45
N GLU A 357 -5.82 1.61 6.92
CA GLU A 357 -6.84 0.95 7.74
C GLU A 357 -7.02 1.61 9.12
N PRO A 358 -8.24 1.95 9.58
CA PRO A 358 -8.48 2.79 10.76
C PRO A 358 -7.64 2.47 12.01
N LEU A 359 -7.46 1.19 12.35
CA LEU A 359 -6.70 0.78 13.54
C LEU A 359 -5.17 1.00 13.40
N LEU A 360 -4.64 0.91 12.18
CA LEU A 360 -3.20 0.99 11.89
C LEU A 360 -2.79 2.32 11.26
N ARG A 361 -3.79 3.08 10.81
CA ARG A 361 -3.69 4.38 10.16
C ARG A 361 -3.03 5.40 11.07
N ASP A 362 -3.57 5.53 12.28
CA ASP A 362 -3.24 6.60 13.18
C ASP A 362 -2.44 6.08 14.37
N HIS A 363 -1.64 6.97 14.96
CA HIS A 363 -1.04 6.70 16.26
C HIS A 363 -0.84 7.98 17.06
N LEU A 364 -0.85 7.82 18.38
CA LEU A 364 -0.33 8.79 19.32
C LEU A 364 1.13 8.49 19.63
N TRP A 365 1.92 9.52 19.83
CA TRP A 365 3.35 9.37 20.13
C TRP A 365 3.84 10.51 21.01
N HIS A 366 4.95 10.25 21.72
CA HIS A 366 5.68 11.31 22.41
C HIS A 366 7.12 10.86 22.74
N ASN A 367 8.05 11.81 22.86
CA ASN A 367 9.46 11.52 23.23
C ASN A 367 9.64 11.23 24.74
N SER A 368 8.81 11.87 25.57
CA SER A 368 8.74 11.64 27.01
C SER A 368 7.55 10.77 27.39
N SER A 369 7.57 10.20 28.59
CA SER A 369 6.48 9.35 29.09
C SER A 369 5.15 10.09 29.17
N ARG A 370 4.05 9.36 28.94
CA ARG A 370 2.68 9.86 29.08
C ARG A 370 1.82 8.85 29.83
N VAL A 371 0.84 9.37 30.57
CA VAL A 371 0.00 8.57 31.46
C VAL A 371 -1.44 8.62 30.97
N LEU A 372 -1.95 7.47 30.56
CA LEU A 372 -3.37 7.24 30.30
C LEU A 372 -3.98 6.65 31.57
N ARG A 373 -4.90 7.37 32.21
CA ARG A 373 -5.68 6.84 33.32
C ARG A 373 -6.90 6.13 32.78
N VAL A 374 -7.21 4.96 33.33
CA VAL A 374 -8.40 4.17 32.98
C VAL A 374 -9.14 3.71 34.22
N ALA A 375 -10.47 3.68 34.17
CA ALA A 375 -11.33 3.08 35.16
C ALA A 375 -11.44 1.58 34.89
N LEU A 376 -11.27 0.77 35.94
CA LEU A 376 -11.39 -0.67 35.90
C LEU A 376 -12.56 -1.12 36.78
N PRO A 377 -13.48 -1.95 36.27
CA PRO A 377 -14.43 -2.67 37.10
C PRO A 377 -13.74 -3.62 38.07
N ALA A 378 -14.45 -4.07 39.10
CA ALA A 378 -13.93 -5.05 40.05
C ALA A 378 -13.42 -6.33 39.35
N GLY A 379 -12.39 -6.95 39.91
CA GLY A 379 -11.80 -8.19 39.42
C GLY A 379 -10.62 -7.99 38.47
N ARG A 380 -10.16 -9.11 37.90
CA ARG A 380 -9.00 -9.17 37.00
C ARG A 380 -9.45 -9.11 35.54
N HIS A 381 -8.72 -8.33 34.75
CA HIS A 381 -8.98 -8.06 33.35
C HIS A 381 -7.70 -8.20 32.53
N ALA A 382 -7.84 -8.52 31.25
CA ALA A 382 -6.75 -8.50 30.29
C ALA A 382 -6.83 -7.21 29.46
N GLY A 383 -5.79 -6.38 29.56
CA GLY A 383 -5.59 -5.21 28.72
C GLY A 383 -4.68 -5.54 27.53
N TYR A 384 -4.83 -4.82 26.44
CA TYR A 384 -4.03 -4.97 25.23
C TYR A 384 -3.63 -3.59 24.71
N VAL A 385 -2.35 -3.41 24.41
CA VAL A 385 -1.79 -2.19 23.83
C VAL A 385 -1.22 -2.53 22.45
N LEU A 386 -1.74 -1.91 21.40
CA LEU A 386 -1.21 -2.03 20.04
C LEU A 386 -0.18 -0.93 19.81
N VAL A 387 1.05 -1.32 19.45
CA VAL A 387 2.13 -0.40 19.12
C VAL A 387 2.74 -0.73 17.76
N GLY A 388 3.15 0.30 17.02
CA GLY A 388 3.74 0.18 15.69
C GLY A 388 3.65 1.49 14.92
N ASP A 389 4.08 1.47 13.66
CA ASP A 389 3.95 2.59 12.73
C ASP A 389 4.08 2.06 11.29
N THR A 390 3.21 2.51 10.40
CA THR A 390 3.24 2.14 8.98
C THR A 390 4.33 2.87 8.18
N GLY A 391 4.81 4.03 8.65
CA GLY A 391 5.68 4.91 7.86
C GLY A 391 7.07 5.15 8.43
N ALA A 392 7.47 4.49 9.51
CA ALA A 392 8.85 4.53 10.01
C ALA A 392 9.09 3.37 10.99
N THR A 393 10.35 2.92 11.11
CA THR A 393 10.77 2.03 12.19
C THR A 393 10.40 2.62 13.56
N ALA A 394 9.68 1.84 14.37
CA ALA A 394 9.21 2.21 15.71
C ALA A 394 10.21 1.75 16.78
N SER A 395 10.46 2.64 17.74
CA SER A 395 11.28 2.33 18.90
C SER A 395 10.49 1.47 19.89
N PRO A 396 11.16 0.62 20.70
CA PRO A 396 10.50 -0.13 21.76
C PRO A 396 9.65 0.77 22.66
N THR A 397 8.41 0.35 22.93
CA THR A 397 7.50 1.01 23.87
C THR A 397 7.41 0.16 25.13
N ARG A 398 7.88 0.71 26.24
CA ARG A 398 7.70 0.15 27.58
C ARG A 398 6.37 0.62 28.15
N VAL A 399 5.59 -0.31 28.66
CA VAL A 399 4.30 -0.07 29.30
C VAL A 399 4.38 -0.44 30.77
N ALA A 400 3.97 0.48 31.64
CA ALA A 400 3.87 0.26 33.07
C ALA A 400 2.44 0.47 33.56
N VAL A 401 2.01 -0.34 34.53
CA VAL A 401 0.73 -0.25 35.23
C VAL A 401 1.02 0.16 36.67
N ASP A 402 0.48 1.29 37.12
CA ASP A 402 0.72 1.88 38.45
C ASP A 402 2.21 1.98 38.81
N GLY A 403 3.04 2.32 37.81
CA GLY A 403 4.49 2.49 37.95
C GLY A 403 5.33 1.22 37.79
N ALA A 404 4.73 0.03 37.77
CA ALA A 404 5.44 -1.22 37.54
C ALA A 404 5.45 -1.58 36.04
N THR A 405 6.62 -1.82 35.46
CA THR A 405 6.71 -2.25 34.06
C THR A 405 6.15 -3.65 33.90
N VAL A 406 5.18 -3.82 33.02
CA VAL A 406 4.52 -5.11 32.74
C VAL A 406 4.84 -5.64 31.34
N ALA A 407 5.16 -4.77 30.39
CA ALA A 407 5.48 -5.16 29.03
C ALA A 407 6.47 -4.18 28.36
N THR A 408 7.21 -4.66 27.36
CA THR A 408 8.02 -3.81 26.46
C THR A 408 7.98 -4.41 25.06
N SER A 409 7.60 -3.62 24.05
CA SER A 409 7.64 -4.09 22.67
C SER A 409 9.06 -4.21 22.14
N PRO A 410 9.33 -5.06 21.13
CA PRO A 410 10.60 -5.01 20.43
C PRO A 410 10.72 -3.72 19.60
N LYS A 411 11.92 -3.46 19.06
CA LYS A 411 12.07 -2.50 17.96
C LYS A 411 11.39 -3.09 16.72
N GLN A 412 10.59 -2.28 16.03
CA GLN A 412 9.69 -2.75 14.98
C GLN A 412 9.99 -2.05 13.66
N PRO A 413 10.32 -2.76 12.57
CA PRO A 413 10.41 -2.16 11.23
C PRO A 413 9.11 -1.45 10.82
N SER A 414 9.21 -0.54 9.85
CA SER A 414 8.05 0.13 9.27
C SER A 414 7.01 -0.90 8.80
N GLY A 415 5.72 -0.63 9.03
CA GLY A 415 4.63 -1.51 8.63
C GLY A 415 4.36 -2.69 9.58
N THR A 416 5.15 -2.85 10.65
CA THR A 416 4.97 -3.93 11.64
C THR A 416 4.35 -3.45 12.94
N PHE A 417 3.53 -4.30 13.56
CA PHE A 417 2.76 -4.01 14.75
C PHE A 417 2.89 -5.14 15.78
N THR A 418 2.65 -4.85 17.05
CA THR A 418 2.53 -5.86 18.09
C THR A 418 1.52 -5.45 19.15
N TRP A 419 0.81 -6.45 19.68
CA TRP A 419 -0.03 -6.31 20.86
C TRP A 419 0.79 -6.67 22.09
N LEU A 420 0.78 -5.80 23.10
CA LEU A 420 1.30 -6.07 24.44
C LEU A 420 0.12 -6.38 25.37
N GLU A 421 0.09 -7.58 25.93
CA GLU A 421 -0.88 -7.96 26.94
C GLU A 421 -0.49 -7.35 28.30
N LEU A 422 -1.47 -6.79 29.01
CA LEU A 422 -1.32 -6.16 30.31
C LEU A 422 -2.23 -6.87 31.32
N PRO A 423 -1.69 -7.39 32.44
CA PRO A 423 -2.52 -7.81 33.55
C PRO A 423 -3.08 -6.56 34.24
N LEU A 424 -4.40 -6.46 34.32
CA LEU A 424 -5.10 -5.36 34.98
C LEU A 424 -5.95 -5.91 36.14
N ASP A 425 -5.92 -5.24 37.29
CA ASP A 425 -6.69 -5.65 38.46
C ASP A 425 -7.44 -4.43 39.01
N GLY A 426 -8.77 -4.47 38.90
CA GLY A 426 -9.65 -3.43 39.44
C GLY A 426 -9.91 -3.55 40.95
N GLY A 427 -9.39 -4.59 41.60
CA GLY A 427 -9.63 -4.87 43.01
C GLY A 427 -11.07 -5.31 43.28
N ALA A 428 -11.49 -5.28 44.55
CA ALA A 428 -12.80 -5.78 44.96
C ALA A 428 -13.99 -4.89 44.53
N THR A 429 -13.75 -3.59 44.34
CA THR A 429 -14.81 -2.59 44.12
C THR A 429 -14.69 -1.85 42.79
N GLY A 430 -13.68 -2.17 41.99
CA GLY A 430 -13.24 -1.32 40.90
C GLY A 430 -12.37 -0.17 41.40
N ARG A 431 -11.49 0.33 40.53
CA ARG A 431 -10.58 1.44 40.79
C ARG A 431 -10.11 2.09 39.50
N THR A 432 -9.44 3.23 39.61
CA THR A 432 -8.62 3.75 38.50
C THR A 432 -7.21 3.17 38.55
N THR A 433 -6.59 3.04 37.38
CA THR A 433 -5.17 2.68 37.23
C THR A 433 -4.51 3.58 36.20
N ASP A 434 -3.21 3.81 36.39
CA ASP A 434 -2.40 4.62 35.49
C ASP A 434 -1.55 3.73 34.58
N ILE A 435 -1.79 3.83 33.28
CA ILE A 435 -1.01 3.17 32.23
C ILE A 435 0.02 4.16 31.69
N THR A 436 1.29 3.91 31.93
CA THR A 436 2.39 4.78 31.52
C THR A 436 3.09 4.22 30.30
N PHE A 437 3.12 4.99 29.20
CA PHE A 437 3.87 4.67 27.99
C PHE A 437 5.21 5.39 28.01
N THR A 438 6.30 4.67 27.77
CA THR A 438 7.67 5.21 27.74
C THR A 438 8.43 4.64 26.55
N GLY A 439 9.02 5.49 25.72
CA GLY A 439 9.86 5.03 24.62
C GLY A 439 11.27 4.67 25.10
N VAL A 440 11.87 3.63 24.52
CA VAL A 440 13.25 3.20 24.82
C VAL A 440 14.13 3.51 23.61
N GLY A 441 15.03 4.50 23.74
CA GLY A 441 15.91 4.92 22.65
C GLY A 441 15.22 5.73 21.53
N GLY A 442 13.97 6.14 21.72
CA GLY A 442 13.18 6.95 20.79
C GLY A 442 11.75 7.16 21.31
N PRO A 443 10.85 7.78 20.53
CA PRO A 443 9.46 7.99 20.94
C PRO A 443 8.69 6.67 21.05
N TRP A 444 7.77 6.59 22.01
CA TRP A 444 6.76 5.53 22.02
C TRP A 444 5.66 5.85 21.00
N ARG A 445 4.98 4.81 20.50
CA ARG A 445 3.89 4.94 19.52
C ARG A 445 2.74 4.00 19.86
N LEU A 446 1.55 4.55 20.09
CA LEU A 446 0.32 3.83 20.46
C LEU A 446 -0.68 3.94 19.32
N SER A 447 -1.18 2.81 18.82
CA SER A 447 -2.24 2.75 17.82
C SER A 447 -3.61 2.41 18.41
N ALA A 448 -3.65 1.55 19.44
CA ALA A 448 -4.90 1.19 20.11
C ALA A 448 -4.68 0.71 21.54
N PHE A 449 -5.73 0.82 22.36
CA PHE A 449 -5.80 0.25 23.70
C PHE A 449 -7.16 -0.43 23.89
N ALA A 450 -7.18 -1.66 24.39
CA ALA A 450 -8.41 -2.38 24.65
C ALA A 450 -8.35 -3.14 25.98
N ILE A 451 -9.49 -3.29 26.65
CA ILE A 451 -9.68 -4.15 27.81
C ILE A 451 -10.80 -5.11 27.48
N THR A 452 -10.48 -6.38 27.28
CA THR A 452 -11.47 -7.38 26.85
C THR A 452 -12.43 -7.76 27.98
N ASP A 453 -13.69 -8.00 27.65
CA ASP A 453 -14.68 -8.68 28.49
C ASP A 453 -15.06 -10.02 27.84
N PRO A 454 -14.38 -11.13 28.19
CA PRO A 454 -14.73 -12.45 27.67
C PRO A 454 -16.15 -12.89 28.03
N GLY A 455 -16.73 -12.34 29.10
CA GLY A 455 -18.09 -12.62 29.55
C GLY A 455 -19.17 -11.87 28.76
N ALA A 456 -18.79 -10.83 28.01
CA ALA A 456 -19.71 -10.10 27.14
C ALA A 456 -20.30 -11.03 26.07
N PRO A 457 -21.62 -10.92 25.80
CA PRO A 457 -22.29 -11.73 24.77
C PRO A 457 -21.59 -11.62 23.41
N VAL A 458 -21.48 -12.75 22.71
CA VAL A 458 -21.02 -12.76 21.32
C VAL A 458 -22.08 -12.09 20.45
N PRO A 459 -21.72 -11.07 19.63
CA PRO A 459 -22.67 -10.44 18.73
C PRO A 459 -23.32 -11.47 17.78
N SER A 460 -24.65 -11.54 17.81
CA SER A 460 -25.43 -12.44 16.95
C SER A 460 -25.61 -11.89 15.53
N LEU A 461 -25.44 -10.57 15.34
CA LEU A 461 -25.44 -9.91 14.04
C LEU A 461 -24.08 -9.25 13.83
N VAL A 462 -23.45 -9.53 12.70
CA VAL A 462 -22.10 -9.07 12.39
C VAL A 462 -22.04 -8.56 10.95
N VAL A 463 -21.56 -7.33 10.77
CA VAL A 463 -21.28 -6.77 9.44
C VAL A 463 -19.99 -7.38 8.92
N MET A 464 -20.09 -8.27 7.94
CA MET A 464 -18.96 -9.01 7.38
C MET A 464 -18.17 -8.16 6.38
N ARG A 465 -18.88 -7.38 5.56
CA ARG A 465 -18.31 -6.48 4.55
C ARG A 465 -19.22 -5.26 4.38
N ALA A 466 -18.60 -4.12 4.13
CA ALA A 466 -19.27 -2.99 3.50
C ALA A 466 -18.40 -2.46 2.37
N ALA A 467 -18.98 -2.28 1.19
CA ALA A 467 -18.26 -1.86 -0.01
C ALA A 467 -19.01 -0.75 -0.73
N ALA A 468 -18.25 0.22 -1.22
CA ALA A 468 -18.70 1.32 -2.05
C ALA A 468 -17.56 1.67 -3.01
N ASP A 469 -17.90 2.17 -4.19
CA ASP A 469 -16.90 2.77 -5.06
C ASP A 469 -16.29 3.99 -4.36
N PRO A 470 -14.97 4.22 -4.47
CA PRO A 470 -14.31 5.35 -3.82
C PRO A 470 -14.65 6.69 -4.49
N VAL A 471 -15.06 6.67 -5.76
CA VAL A 471 -15.49 7.83 -6.54
C VAL A 471 -17.01 7.82 -6.69
N TRP A 472 -17.68 8.86 -6.20
CA TRP A 472 -19.14 9.00 -6.22
C TRP A 472 -19.56 10.09 -7.19
N TRP A 473 -20.66 9.86 -7.90
CA TRP A 473 -21.25 10.86 -8.78
C TRP A 473 -22.02 11.90 -7.98
N ALA A 474 -21.62 13.16 -8.10
CA ALA A 474 -22.30 14.29 -7.48
C ALA A 474 -23.74 14.42 -8.02
N GLY A 475 -24.70 14.71 -7.15
CA GLY A 475 -26.12 14.84 -7.52
C GLY A 475 -26.84 13.52 -7.88
N ARG A 476 -26.14 12.37 -7.90
CA ARG A 476 -26.72 11.06 -8.26
C ARG A 476 -26.61 10.05 -7.12
N ALA A 477 -27.48 9.03 -7.14
CA ALA A 477 -27.48 7.99 -6.12
C ALA A 477 -26.31 7.03 -6.33
N ASN A 478 -25.48 6.85 -5.31
CA ASN A 478 -24.31 5.96 -5.31
C ASN A 478 -24.54 4.80 -4.34
N PRO A 479 -24.31 3.54 -4.76
CA PRO A 479 -24.61 2.37 -3.95
C PRO A 479 -23.55 2.11 -2.88
N VAL A 480 -24.02 1.69 -1.70
CA VAL A 480 -23.22 1.07 -0.65
C VAL A 480 -23.83 -0.30 -0.37
N THR A 481 -23.03 -1.34 -0.58
CA THR A 481 -23.41 -2.73 -0.29
C THR A 481 -22.94 -3.12 1.10
N VAL A 482 -23.81 -3.74 1.89
CA VAL A 482 -23.51 -4.20 3.24
C VAL A 482 -23.91 -5.66 3.37
N LEU A 483 -22.94 -6.51 3.68
CA LEU A 483 -23.13 -7.93 3.95
C LEU A 483 -23.19 -8.16 5.46
N VAL A 484 -24.32 -8.68 5.93
CA VAL A 484 -24.55 -8.95 7.35
C VAL A 484 -24.80 -10.43 7.55
N ARG A 485 -24.13 -11.02 8.54
CA ARG A 485 -24.35 -12.41 8.94
C ARG A 485 -25.04 -12.46 10.29
N ASN A 486 -26.08 -13.30 10.38
CA ASN A 486 -26.75 -13.64 11.63
C ASN A 486 -26.18 -14.98 12.12
N THR A 487 -25.38 -14.94 13.18
CA THR A 487 -24.82 -16.10 13.87
C THR A 487 -25.72 -16.60 15.01
N GLY A 488 -26.85 -15.92 15.26
CA GLY A 488 -27.84 -16.28 16.25
C GLY A 488 -28.76 -17.43 15.81
N THR A 489 -29.69 -17.76 16.70
CA THR A 489 -30.64 -18.88 16.55
C THR A 489 -32.04 -18.45 16.11
N ALA A 490 -32.27 -17.15 15.95
CA ALA A 490 -33.55 -16.58 15.52
C ALA A 490 -33.34 -15.58 14.38
N ASP A 491 -34.34 -15.49 13.51
CA ASP A 491 -34.38 -14.49 12.45
C ASP A 491 -34.41 -13.08 13.06
N ARG A 492 -33.70 -12.15 12.44
CA ARG A 492 -33.64 -10.76 12.91
C ARG A 492 -33.83 -9.78 11.77
N ASP A 493 -34.70 -8.81 11.99
CA ASP A 493 -34.83 -7.67 11.10
C ASP A 493 -33.70 -6.69 11.39
N ILE A 494 -33.00 -6.28 10.33
CA ILE A 494 -31.97 -5.25 10.38
C ILE A 494 -32.39 -4.08 9.52
N THR A 495 -32.01 -2.88 9.94
CA THR A 495 -32.16 -1.66 9.18
C THR A 495 -30.79 -1.05 8.94
N VAL A 496 -30.48 -0.75 7.67
CA VAL A 496 -29.24 -0.08 7.28
C VAL A 496 -29.57 1.29 6.73
N ARG A 497 -28.80 2.28 7.18
CA ARG A 497 -28.89 3.67 6.78
C ARG A 497 -27.49 4.27 6.64
N LEU A 498 -27.33 5.21 5.71
CA LEU A 498 -26.13 6.04 5.65
C LEU A 498 -26.34 7.33 6.45
N VAL A 499 -25.37 7.67 7.30
CA VAL A 499 -25.25 9.00 7.89
C VAL A 499 -24.34 9.81 6.98
N THR A 500 -24.95 10.75 6.27
CA THR A 500 -24.28 11.57 5.25
C THR A 500 -24.04 12.98 5.76
N PRO A 501 -23.12 13.75 5.14
CA PRO A 501 -22.99 15.18 5.38
C PRO A 501 -24.29 15.96 5.17
N ASP A 502 -24.35 17.18 5.70
CA ASP A 502 -25.48 18.08 5.50
C ASP A 502 -25.74 18.34 4.01
N GLY A 503 -27.02 18.33 3.62
CA GLY A 503 -27.47 18.54 2.24
C GLY A 503 -27.46 17.28 1.36
N TRP A 504 -26.77 16.20 1.77
CA TRP A 504 -26.85 14.91 1.08
C TRP A 504 -28.13 14.19 1.47
N SER A 505 -28.62 13.31 0.60
CA SER A 505 -29.73 12.41 0.93
C SER A 505 -29.26 10.96 0.94
N SER A 506 -29.95 10.10 1.68
CA SER A 506 -29.69 8.67 1.69
C SER A 506 -30.97 7.85 1.73
N THR A 507 -30.89 6.61 1.26
CA THR A 507 -31.96 5.63 1.45
C THR A 507 -31.71 4.80 2.71
N GLU A 508 -32.80 4.32 3.29
CA GLU A 508 -32.80 3.36 4.37
C GLU A 508 -33.45 2.06 3.88
N ARG A 509 -32.96 0.92 4.33
CA ARG A 509 -33.49 -0.39 3.93
C ARG A 509 -33.53 -1.35 5.11
N THR A 510 -34.69 -1.99 5.28
CA THR A 510 -34.90 -3.06 6.26
C THR A 510 -35.00 -4.42 5.56
N VAL A 511 -34.35 -5.43 6.14
CA VAL A 511 -34.41 -6.83 5.66
C VAL A 511 -34.34 -7.80 6.83
N THR A 512 -35.04 -8.92 6.73
CA THR A 512 -34.86 -10.05 7.65
C THR A 512 -33.62 -10.85 7.29
N VAL A 513 -32.71 -11.04 8.23
CA VAL A 513 -31.57 -11.95 8.12
C VAL A 513 -31.90 -13.23 8.87
N PRO A 514 -32.14 -14.36 8.17
CA PRO A 514 -32.46 -15.61 8.83
C PRO A 514 -31.34 -16.10 9.76
N ALA A 515 -31.70 -16.85 10.80
CA ALA A 515 -30.73 -17.50 11.68
C ALA A 515 -29.72 -18.33 10.89
N GLY A 516 -28.42 -18.16 11.19
CA GLY A 516 -27.32 -18.87 10.51
C GLY A 516 -27.02 -18.39 9.07
N ALA A 517 -27.78 -17.44 8.52
CA ALA A 517 -27.61 -16.95 7.16
C ALA A 517 -26.84 -15.63 7.09
N ALA A 518 -26.43 -15.27 5.87
CA ALA A 518 -25.97 -13.92 5.54
C ALA A 518 -26.90 -13.29 4.51
N ARG A 519 -27.07 -11.97 4.59
CA ARG A 519 -27.82 -11.17 3.62
C ARG A 519 -27.01 -9.96 3.22
N GLU A 520 -26.87 -9.78 1.92
CA GLU A 520 -26.39 -8.53 1.34
C GLU A 520 -27.58 -7.62 1.05
N LEU A 521 -27.40 -6.35 1.32
CA LEU A 521 -28.38 -5.31 1.04
C LEU A 521 -27.66 -4.06 0.55
N THR A 522 -28.33 -3.32 -0.32
CA THR A 522 -27.82 -2.08 -0.89
C THR A 522 -28.66 -0.92 -0.38
N VAL A 523 -27.98 0.10 0.12
CA VAL A 523 -28.49 1.46 0.36
C VAL A 523 -27.76 2.43 -0.55
N THR A 524 -28.26 3.64 -0.70
CA THR A 524 -27.68 4.64 -1.59
C THR A 524 -27.48 5.96 -0.86
N GLY A 525 -26.38 6.64 -1.17
CA GLY A 525 -26.15 8.03 -0.79
C GLY A 525 -26.11 8.91 -2.03
N THR A 526 -26.77 10.06 -1.98
CA THR A 526 -26.82 11.03 -3.06
C THR A 526 -26.15 12.32 -2.59
N PRO A 527 -24.93 12.60 -3.05
CA PRO A 527 -24.25 13.86 -2.78
C PRO A 527 -25.00 15.07 -3.35
N VAL A 528 -24.69 16.25 -2.82
CA VAL A 528 -24.98 17.51 -3.52
C VAL A 528 -24.25 17.55 -4.88
N SER A 529 -24.65 18.45 -5.78
CA SER A 529 -24.05 18.56 -7.12
C SER A 529 -22.62 19.07 -7.13
N THR A 530 -22.17 19.72 -6.05
CA THR A 530 -20.79 20.19 -5.92
C THR A 530 -19.83 19.03 -5.64
N PRO A 531 -18.73 18.89 -6.40
CA PRO A 531 -17.71 17.89 -6.11
C PRO A 531 -16.94 18.21 -4.83
N GLY A 532 -16.36 17.19 -4.20
CA GLY A 532 -15.80 17.32 -2.87
C GLY A 532 -15.33 16.00 -2.27
N PHE A 533 -15.22 15.97 -0.95
CA PHE A 533 -14.79 14.81 -0.18
C PHE A 533 -15.72 14.61 1.01
N ALA A 534 -16.03 13.37 1.33
CA ALA A 534 -16.86 13.04 2.49
C ALA A 534 -16.43 11.72 3.13
N THR A 535 -16.71 11.60 4.42
CA THR A 535 -16.75 10.31 5.12
C THR A 535 -18.21 10.01 5.40
N VAL A 536 -18.72 8.91 4.84
CA VAL A 536 -20.10 8.48 4.99
C VAL A 536 -20.14 7.32 5.98
N GLU A 537 -20.81 7.51 7.12
CA GLU A 537 -20.94 6.45 8.12
C GLU A 537 -22.10 5.51 7.75
N ILE A 538 -21.89 4.22 7.98
CA ILE A 538 -22.86 3.15 7.77
C ILE A 538 -23.39 2.76 9.14
N ARG A 539 -24.66 3.05 9.38
CA ARG A 539 -25.35 2.70 10.62
C ARG A 539 -26.21 1.46 10.39
N LEU A 540 -26.10 0.49 11.30
CA LEU A 540 -26.90 -0.72 11.27
C LEU A 540 -27.57 -0.97 12.62
N THR A 541 -28.89 -1.15 12.61
CA THR A 541 -29.70 -1.40 13.81
C THR A 541 -30.58 -2.64 13.65
N SER A 542 -31.03 -3.20 14.77
CA SER A 542 -32.07 -4.23 14.83
C SER A 542 -33.01 -3.92 16.00
N GLY A 543 -34.19 -3.38 15.71
CA GLY A 543 -35.03 -2.72 16.73
C GLY A 543 -34.27 -1.52 17.33
N ASP A 544 -34.19 -1.46 18.65
CA ASP A 544 -33.45 -0.42 19.38
C ASP A 544 -31.96 -0.74 19.56
N GLU A 545 -31.50 -1.93 19.13
CA GLU A 545 -30.11 -2.34 19.24
C GLU A 545 -29.27 -1.76 18.09
N GLU A 546 -28.23 -1.01 18.42
CA GLU A 546 -27.19 -0.61 17.45
C GLU A 546 -26.19 -1.75 17.27
N ILE A 547 -26.11 -2.28 16.06
CA ILE A 547 -25.30 -3.47 15.74
C ILE A 547 -23.88 -3.10 15.35
N GLU A 548 -23.72 -2.01 14.59
CA GLU A 548 -22.43 -1.51 14.08
C GLU A 548 -22.37 0.00 14.27
N ARG A 549 -21.23 0.49 14.79
CA ARG A 549 -20.95 1.90 15.07
C ARG A 549 -19.59 2.30 14.48
N GLY A 550 -19.51 3.46 13.83
CA GLY A 550 -18.25 4.04 13.37
C GLY A 550 -17.69 3.46 12.07
N ARG A 551 -18.32 2.43 11.49
CA ARG A 551 -17.98 1.95 10.15
C ARG A 551 -18.30 3.04 9.14
N SER A 552 -17.32 3.43 8.33
CA SER A 552 -17.49 4.48 7.34
C SER A 552 -16.72 4.19 6.05
N VAL A 553 -17.11 4.87 4.99
CA VAL A 553 -16.40 4.91 3.71
C VAL A 553 -15.98 6.34 3.41
N SER A 554 -14.72 6.55 3.05
CA SER A 554 -14.23 7.84 2.56
C SER A 554 -14.39 7.88 1.04
N VAL A 555 -15.04 8.94 0.54
CA VAL A 555 -15.40 9.07 -0.87
C VAL A 555 -14.96 10.43 -1.41
N VAL A 556 -14.54 10.46 -2.67
CA VAL A 556 -14.42 11.68 -3.48
C VAL A 556 -15.67 11.77 -4.35
N THR A 557 -16.29 12.96 -4.41
CA THR A 557 -17.42 13.20 -5.31
C THR A 557 -16.96 14.01 -6.52
N THR A 558 -17.48 13.67 -7.69
CA THR A 558 -17.16 14.32 -8.96
C THR A 558 -18.42 14.45 -9.83
N PRO A 559 -18.55 15.46 -10.71
CA PRO A 559 -19.72 15.57 -11.59
C PRO A 559 -19.82 14.34 -12.50
N HIS A 560 -21.04 13.93 -12.82
CA HIS A 560 -21.27 12.83 -13.75
C HIS A 560 -20.95 13.28 -15.18
N PRO A 561 -20.36 12.41 -16.05
CA PRO A 561 -20.00 12.79 -17.42
C PRO A 561 -21.19 13.30 -18.25
N ASP A 562 -22.39 12.71 -18.12
CA ASP A 562 -23.60 13.20 -18.81
C ASP A 562 -24.00 14.63 -18.42
N ASP A 563 -23.59 15.11 -17.25
CA ASP A 563 -23.92 16.44 -16.76
C ASP A 563 -22.79 17.45 -17.10
N ALA A 564 -21.69 16.99 -17.72
CA ALA A 564 -20.52 17.79 -18.04
C ALA A 564 -20.42 18.05 -19.55
N ALA A 565 -20.10 19.30 -19.91
CA ALA A 565 -19.69 19.67 -21.26
C ALA A 565 -18.36 19.01 -21.66
N ALA A 566 -17.45 18.89 -20.71
CA ALA A 566 -16.19 18.16 -20.84
C ALA A 566 -15.77 17.60 -19.48
N ALA A 567 -15.28 16.36 -19.46
CA ALA A 567 -14.76 15.72 -18.25
C ALA A 567 -13.44 15.03 -18.58
N PHE A 568 -12.36 15.51 -17.98
CA PHE A 568 -11.00 15.02 -18.21
C PHE A 568 -10.45 14.33 -16.98
N ASP A 569 -9.86 13.16 -17.19
CA ASP A 569 -9.08 12.39 -16.23
C ASP A 569 -7.61 12.43 -16.66
N ALA A 570 -6.76 13.02 -15.83
CA ALA A 570 -5.41 13.42 -16.21
C ALA A 570 -4.38 12.38 -15.78
N GLY A 571 -3.65 11.79 -16.73
CA GLY A 571 -2.74 10.68 -16.41
C GLY A 571 -1.86 10.22 -17.56
N PRO A 572 -1.03 9.19 -17.35
CA PRO A 572 -0.28 8.55 -18.44
C PRO A 572 -1.20 7.84 -19.43
N PRO A 573 -0.80 7.64 -20.71
CA PRO A 573 -1.61 6.96 -21.73
C PRO A 573 -2.15 5.57 -21.33
N SER A 574 -1.42 4.87 -20.49
CA SER A 574 -1.69 3.48 -20.11
C SER A 574 -2.40 3.33 -18.76
N SER A 575 -2.70 4.42 -18.04
CA SER A 575 -3.35 4.32 -16.74
C SER A 575 -4.85 4.01 -16.87
N PRO A 576 -5.48 3.40 -15.86
CA PRO A 576 -6.94 3.29 -15.82
C PRO A 576 -7.62 4.66 -15.92
N LEU A 577 -8.81 4.72 -16.52
CA LEU A 577 -9.61 5.93 -16.64
C LEU A 577 -10.87 5.77 -15.80
N LEU A 578 -11.28 6.83 -15.11
CA LEU A 578 -12.62 6.91 -14.56
C LEU A 578 -13.64 6.74 -15.69
N THR A 579 -14.56 5.79 -15.54
CA THR A 579 -15.51 5.43 -16.58
C THR A 579 -16.33 6.66 -17.01
N GLY A 580 -16.30 6.95 -18.32
CA GLY A 580 -17.00 8.08 -18.94
C GLY A 580 -16.20 9.39 -19.01
N TYR A 581 -15.03 9.47 -18.37
CA TYR A 581 -14.12 10.61 -18.51
C TYR A 581 -13.20 10.42 -19.72
N THR A 582 -12.74 11.52 -20.29
CA THR A 582 -11.79 11.55 -21.41
C THR A 582 -10.36 11.64 -20.86
N ARG A 583 -9.45 10.83 -21.39
CA ARG A 583 -8.03 10.91 -21.00
C ARG A 583 -7.44 12.28 -21.36
N LEU A 584 -6.70 12.86 -20.42
CA LEU A 584 -5.83 14.01 -20.64
C LEU A 584 -4.38 13.63 -20.30
N SER A 585 -3.62 13.25 -21.30
CA SER A 585 -2.22 12.84 -21.17
C SER A 585 -1.27 13.86 -21.80
N PRO A 586 0.03 13.86 -21.44
CA PRO A 586 1.01 14.75 -22.05
C PRO A 586 1.11 14.68 -23.58
N GLU A 587 0.82 13.54 -24.19
CA GLU A 587 0.84 13.36 -25.64
C GLU A 587 -0.41 13.89 -26.38
N ASP A 588 -1.41 14.37 -25.65
CA ASP A 588 -2.63 14.93 -26.24
C ASP A 588 -2.41 16.37 -26.71
N ASP A 589 -1.62 16.53 -27.77
CA ASP A 589 -1.47 17.83 -28.45
C ASP A 589 -2.81 18.28 -29.04
N TYR A 590 -3.07 19.58 -29.00
CA TYR A 590 -4.27 20.13 -29.63
C TYR A 590 -4.28 19.87 -31.15
N THR A 591 -5.40 19.37 -31.64
CA THR A 591 -5.73 19.29 -33.07
C THR A 591 -7.20 19.66 -33.26
N ASP A 592 -7.54 20.22 -34.43
CA ASP A 592 -8.93 20.63 -34.70
C ASP A 592 -9.89 19.43 -34.69
N ASP A 593 -9.43 18.24 -35.08
CA ASP A 593 -10.23 17.01 -35.04
C ASP A 593 -10.52 16.54 -33.60
N ARG A 594 -9.57 16.74 -32.68
CA ARG A 594 -9.73 16.36 -31.27
C ARG A 594 -10.52 17.42 -30.48
N GLY A 595 -10.38 18.69 -30.83
CA GLY A 595 -11.06 19.82 -30.20
C GLY A 595 -10.51 20.25 -28.83
N PHE A 596 -9.58 19.50 -28.24
CA PHE A 596 -8.85 19.86 -27.02
C PHE A 596 -7.39 19.40 -27.10
N GLY A 597 -6.52 19.93 -26.23
CA GLY A 597 -5.16 19.42 -26.05
C GLY A 597 -4.13 20.48 -25.64
N TRP A 598 -2.90 20.05 -25.41
CA TRP A 598 -1.79 20.91 -25.02
C TRP A 598 -1.29 21.76 -26.18
N ILE A 599 -0.93 23.01 -25.87
CA ILE A 599 -0.28 23.95 -26.80
C ILE A 599 1.17 24.15 -26.34
N GLY A 600 2.13 23.87 -27.22
CA GLY A 600 3.56 24.10 -26.95
C GLY A 600 4.24 22.95 -26.22
N ALA A 601 4.92 23.24 -25.12
CA ALA A 601 5.69 22.23 -24.39
C ALA A 601 4.77 21.26 -23.64
N ARG A 602 4.99 19.96 -23.85
CA ARG A 602 4.21 18.90 -23.18
C ARG A 602 4.52 18.86 -21.68
N PRO A 603 3.51 18.76 -20.81
CA PRO A 603 3.73 18.56 -19.38
C PRO A 603 4.25 17.15 -19.09
N ASN A 604 4.55 16.86 -17.83
CA ASN A 604 4.90 15.52 -17.37
C ASN A 604 3.69 14.81 -16.76
N THR A 605 3.77 13.52 -16.50
CA THR A 605 2.67 12.75 -15.88
C THR A 605 3.18 11.66 -14.93
N ARG A 606 2.35 11.26 -13.97
CA ARG A 606 2.62 10.16 -13.03
C ARG A 606 1.32 9.39 -12.75
N ASP A 607 1.41 8.06 -12.74
CA ASP A 607 0.41 7.17 -12.12
C ASP A 607 0.98 6.70 -10.78
N ARG A 608 0.38 7.12 -9.67
CA ARG A 608 0.86 6.74 -8.33
C ARG A 608 0.50 5.30 -7.96
N GLY A 609 -0.49 4.71 -8.62
CA GLY A 609 -0.93 3.32 -8.44
C GLY A 609 -1.49 2.98 -7.06
N ASN A 610 -1.70 3.97 -6.18
CA ASN A 610 -2.06 3.78 -4.78
C ASN A 610 -3.29 4.59 -4.33
N ALA A 611 -4.11 5.05 -5.29
CA ALA A 611 -5.38 5.72 -5.06
C ALA A 611 -6.43 5.21 -6.06
N ASP A 612 -7.67 5.71 -5.98
CA ASP A 612 -8.72 5.43 -6.98
C ASP A 612 -8.41 6.04 -8.34
N ASP A 613 -9.15 5.59 -9.36
CA ASP A 613 -8.95 5.97 -10.76
C ASP A 613 -8.93 7.49 -11.00
N LEU A 614 -9.63 8.29 -10.18
CA LEU A 614 -9.65 9.75 -10.31
C LEU A 614 -8.45 10.46 -9.65
N ARG A 615 -7.86 9.88 -8.61
CA ARG A 615 -6.80 10.50 -7.78
C ARG A 615 -5.42 9.89 -7.95
N ARG A 616 -5.33 8.71 -8.57
CA ARG A 616 -4.06 7.99 -8.76
C ARG A 616 -3.19 8.66 -9.81
N ASP A 617 -3.81 9.29 -10.79
CA ASP A 617 -3.14 9.84 -11.95
C ASP A 617 -3.06 11.36 -11.87
N ILE A 618 -1.93 11.90 -12.31
CA ILE A 618 -1.73 13.34 -12.41
C ILE A 618 -0.95 13.71 -13.67
N VAL A 619 -1.29 14.85 -14.24
CA VAL A 619 -0.41 15.63 -15.12
C VAL A 619 0.19 16.79 -14.32
N MET A 620 1.47 17.06 -14.53
CA MET A 620 2.24 18.01 -13.74
C MET A 620 3.39 18.63 -14.53
N GLN A 621 3.70 19.89 -14.27
CA GLN A 621 4.89 20.53 -14.84
C GLN A 621 5.50 21.54 -13.87
N LYS A 622 6.83 21.69 -13.94
CA LYS A 622 7.61 22.65 -13.15
C LYS A 622 8.17 23.73 -14.06
N GLY A 623 8.16 24.98 -13.60
CA GLY A 623 8.79 26.09 -14.30
C GLY A 623 7.78 26.84 -15.16
N GLU A 624 7.99 26.83 -16.47
CA GLU A 624 7.15 27.58 -17.41
C GLU A 624 5.69 27.10 -17.39
N PRO A 625 4.72 28.03 -17.55
CA PRO A 625 3.32 27.67 -17.65
C PRO A 625 3.05 26.73 -18.82
N SER A 626 2.04 25.88 -18.67
CA SER A 626 1.53 25.04 -19.76
C SER A 626 0.16 25.54 -20.18
N VAL A 627 -0.16 25.45 -21.46
CA VAL A 627 -1.46 25.90 -21.99
C VAL A 627 -2.26 24.69 -22.43
N LEU A 628 -3.45 24.53 -21.85
CA LEU A 628 -4.42 23.53 -22.24
C LEU A 628 -5.57 24.23 -22.96
N ARG A 629 -5.76 23.89 -24.24
CA ARG A 629 -6.90 24.36 -25.03
C ARG A 629 -8.08 23.42 -24.84
N VAL A 630 -9.23 23.95 -24.46
CA VAL A 630 -10.48 23.18 -24.26
C VAL A 630 -11.68 23.84 -24.94
N PRO A 631 -12.68 23.07 -25.38
CA PRO A 631 -13.94 23.63 -25.86
C PRO A 631 -14.81 24.09 -24.68
N VAL A 632 -15.43 25.25 -24.83
CA VAL A 632 -16.43 25.80 -23.90
C VAL A 632 -17.72 26.04 -24.68
N PRO A 633 -18.79 25.24 -24.45
CA PRO A 633 -20.06 25.44 -25.15
C PRO A 633 -20.67 26.80 -24.89
N ALA A 634 -21.66 27.20 -25.71
CA ALA A 634 -22.40 28.43 -25.49
C ALA A 634 -22.97 28.53 -24.06
N GLY A 635 -22.97 29.73 -23.49
CA GLY A 635 -23.44 30.00 -22.14
C GLY A 635 -22.34 29.99 -21.07
N ARG A 636 -22.77 30.07 -19.82
CA ARG A 636 -21.87 30.09 -18.65
C ARG A 636 -21.79 28.72 -18.04
N HIS A 637 -20.57 28.30 -17.76
CA HIS A 637 -20.21 26.99 -17.22
C HIS A 637 -19.35 27.19 -15.98
N THR A 638 -19.42 26.25 -15.05
CA THR A 638 -18.48 26.18 -13.93
C THR A 638 -17.44 25.11 -14.23
N ALA A 639 -16.18 25.50 -14.29
CA ALA A 639 -15.06 24.57 -14.37
C ALA A 639 -14.60 24.18 -12.97
N TRP A 640 -14.39 22.88 -12.75
CA TRP A 640 -13.87 22.27 -11.54
C TRP A 640 -12.52 21.62 -11.82
N VAL A 641 -11.53 21.89 -10.97
CA VAL A 641 -10.19 21.30 -11.06
C VAL A 641 -9.88 20.54 -9.79
N LEU A 642 -9.52 19.27 -9.94
CA LEU A 642 -8.99 18.44 -8.87
C LEU A 642 -7.46 18.48 -8.90
N THR A 643 -6.87 18.82 -7.77
CA THR A 643 -5.41 18.86 -7.61
C THR A 643 -4.97 18.28 -6.28
N GLY A 644 -3.77 17.71 -6.24
CA GLY A 644 -3.22 17.00 -5.10
C GLY A 644 -2.23 15.92 -5.56
N ASP A 645 -1.72 15.15 -4.61
CA ASP A 645 -0.82 14.02 -4.89
C ASP A 645 -0.87 13.04 -3.72
N SER A 646 -1.03 11.75 -4.00
CA SER A 646 -1.16 10.70 -2.97
C SER A 646 0.17 10.36 -2.28
N LEU A 647 1.32 10.80 -2.82
CA LEU A 647 2.64 10.45 -2.29
C LEU A 647 3.46 11.65 -1.82
N THR A 648 3.27 12.84 -2.41
CA THR A 648 4.13 13.99 -2.13
C THR A 648 3.33 15.23 -1.82
N ASP A 649 3.94 16.18 -1.09
CA ASP A 649 3.34 17.49 -0.91
C ASP A 649 3.20 18.20 -2.28
N SER A 650 2.12 18.96 -2.43
CA SER A 650 1.77 19.65 -3.67
C SER A 650 1.84 21.15 -3.50
N GLY A 651 2.40 21.84 -4.51
CA GLY A 651 2.36 23.30 -4.60
C GLY A 651 0.95 23.78 -4.94
N VAL A 652 0.79 25.11 -5.06
CA VAL A 652 -0.46 25.72 -5.48
C VAL A 652 -0.56 25.65 -7.00
N THR A 653 -1.67 25.13 -7.51
CA THR A 653 -2.03 25.13 -8.94
C THR A 653 -2.94 26.32 -9.23
N THR A 654 -2.58 27.12 -10.24
CA THR A 654 -3.32 28.31 -10.66
C THR A 654 -3.70 28.19 -12.13
N LEU A 655 -4.95 28.52 -12.45
CA LEU A 655 -5.50 28.57 -13.81
C LEU A 655 -5.76 30.03 -14.18
N SER A 656 -5.30 30.42 -15.35
CA SER A 656 -5.46 31.77 -15.90
C SER A 656 -5.89 31.70 -17.37
N GLU A 657 -6.52 32.75 -17.87
CA GLU A 657 -6.81 32.96 -19.29
C GLU A 657 -6.53 34.44 -19.61
N ASP A 658 -5.84 34.73 -20.72
CA ASP A 658 -5.47 36.08 -21.15
C ASP A 658 -4.78 36.94 -20.05
N GLY A 659 -3.98 36.29 -19.19
CA GLY A 659 -3.27 36.93 -18.08
C GLY A 659 -4.14 37.23 -16.85
N ALA A 660 -5.44 36.91 -16.87
CA ALA A 660 -6.33 36.98 -15.72
C ALA A 660 -6.41 35.63 -14.99
N VAL A 661 -6.20 35.65 -13.66
CA VAL A 661 -6.35 34.45 -12.82
C VAL A 661 -7.83 34.11 -12.69
N LEU A 662 -8.20 32.90 -13.12
CA LEU A 662 -9.55 32.36 -13.01
C LEU A 662 -9.77 31.67 -11.66
N GLY A 663 -8.83 30.81 -11.25
CA GLY A 663 -8.94 30.01 -10.04
C GLY A 663 -7.60 29.49 -9.52
N ARG A 664 -7.55 29.17 -8.23
CA ARG A 664 -6.37 28.57 -7.59
C ARG A 664 -6.77 27.52 -6.55
N SER A 665 -5.90 26.56 -6.31
CA SER A 665 -6.12 25.47 -5.36
C SER A 665 -6.07 25.86 -3.88
N GLY A 666 -5.66 27.09 -3.57
CA GLY A 666 -5.53 27.60 -2.21
C GLY A 666 -4.41 28.64 -2.12
N ASP A 667 -4.08 29.02 -0.89
CA ASP A 667 -3.03 30.01 -0.60
C ASP A 667 -1.69 29.38 -0.14
N ASP A 668 -1.68 28.08 0.16
CA ASP A 668 -0.50 27.34 0.64
C ASP A 668 -0.41 25.93 0.03
N SER A 669 0.72 25.26 0.21
CA SER A 669 0.93 23.89 -0.25
C SER A 669 -0.01 22.88 0.42
N LEU A 670 -0.41 21.85 -0.33
CA LEU A 670 -1.18 20.72 0.17
C LEU A 670 -0.22 19.63 0.66
N PRO A 671 -0.43 19.03 1.85
CA PRO A 671 0.37 17.90 2.28
C PRO A 671 0.09 16.65 1.42
N SER A 672 1.02 15.70 1.39
CA SER A 672 0.82 14.40 0.75
C SER A 672 -0.51 13.75 1.17
N ARG A 673 -1.19 13.09 0.21
CA ARG A 673 -2.54 12.49 0.32
C ARG A 673 -3.69 13.48 0.43
N ALA A 674 -3.43 14.79 0.51
CA ALA A 674 -4.48 15.78 0.41
C ALA A 674 -4.78 16.12 -1.06
N PHE A 675 -6.07 16.25 -1.35
CA PHE A 675 -6.59 16.73 -2.61
C PHE A 675 -7.61 17.82 -2.34
N VAL A 676 -7.77 18.74 -3.29
CA VAL A 676 -8.75 19.81 -3.21
C VAL A 676 -9.41 20.00 -4.58
N TRP A 677 -10.70 20.27 -4.56
CA TRP A 677 -11.44 20.81 -5.68
C TRP A 677 -11.47 22.34 -5.57
N PHE A 678 -11.15 23.03 -6.65
CA PHE A 678 -11.44 24.46 -6.79
C PHE A 678 -12.17 24.72 -8.10
N SER A 679 -12.90 25.83 -8.17
CA SER A 679 -13.72 26.17 -9.33
C SER A 679 -13.50 27.58 -9.82
N PHE A 680 -13.91 27.81 -11.07
CA PHE A 680 -13.99 29.13 -11.69
C PHE A 680 -15.05 29.13 -12.80
N GLU A 681 -15.52 30.31 -13.18
CA GLU A 681 -16.51 30.47 -14.25
C GLU A 681 -15.84 30.55 -15.61
N LEU A 682 -16.42 29.89 -16.62
CA LEU A 682 -16.07 30.01 -18.03
C LEU A 682 -17.30 30.41 -18.82
N ASP A 683 -17.22 31.52 -19.54
CA ASP A 683 -18.29 31.97 -20.44
C ASP A 683 -17.92 31.62 -21.87
N GLY A 684 -18.68 30.71 -22.49
CA GLY A 684 -18.50 30.32 -23.88
C GLY A 684 -19.11 31.29 -24.89
N GLY A 685 -19.81 32.34 -24.44
CA GLY A 685 -20.52 33.26 -25.30
C GLY A 685 -21.77 32.65 -25.94
N ALA A 686 -22.28 33.27 -27.01
CA ALA A 686 -23.53 32.84 -27.65
C ALA A 686 -23.37 31.57 -28.51
N ASP A 687 -22.18 31.36 -29.08
CA ASP A 687 -21.91 30.32 -30.07
C ASP A 687 -20.95 29.23 -29.56
N GLY A 688 -20.46 29.36 -28.33
CA GLY A 688 -19.33 28.60 -27.81
C GLY A 688 -17.99 29.16 -28.30
N ARG A 689 -16.90 28.76 -27.63
CA ARG A 689 -15.53 29.12 -27.99
C ARG A 689 -14.54 28.06 -27.52
N THR A 690 -13.28 28.22 -27.90
CA THR A 690 -12.17 27.55 -27.21
C THR A 690 -11.60 28.46 -26.12
N ALA A 691 -11.20 27.86 -25.00
CA ALA A 691 -10.48 28.54 -23.92
C ALA A 691 -9.04 28.04 -23.87
N ASP A 692 -8.10 28.98 -23.72
CA ASP A 692 -6.67 28.68 -23.54
C ASP A 692 -6.33 28.84 -22.06
N LEU A 693 -6.40 27.72 -21.35
CA LEU A 693 -6.16 27.68 -19.91
C LEU A 693 -4.65 27.59 -19.65
N GLU A 694 -4.06 28.69 -19.20
CA GLU A 694 -2.68 28.74 -18.72
C GLU A 694 -2.61 28.17 -17.29
N ILE A 695 -1.77 27.16 -17.11
CA ILE A 695 -1.60 26.41 -15.87
C ILE A 695 -0.22 26.69 -15.31
N SER A 696 -0.17 27.23 -14.09
CA SER A 696 1.08 27.59 -13.42
C SER A 696 1.13 27.07 -11.98
N GLY A 697 2.35 26.79 -11.52
CA GLY A 697 2.62 26.27 -10.18
C GLY A 697 3.36 27.29 -9.32
N SER A 698 2.99 27.41 -8.05
CA SER A 698 3.70 28.25 -7.08
C SER A 698 3.84 27.56 -5.72
N LYS A 699 4.69 28.12 -4.85
CA LYS A 699 5.09 27.53 -3.54
C LYS A 699 5.79 26.18 -3.68
N LEU A 700 6.30 25.66 -2.54
CA LEU A 700 7.00 24.37 -2.42
C LEU A 700 8.13 24.18 -3.46
N ASN A 701 7.81 23.60 -4.61
CA ASN A 701 8.71 23.28 -5.70
C ASN A 701 8.27 23.86 -7.06
N GLY A 702 7.23 24.70 -7.09
CA GLY A 702 6.68 25.31 -8.31
C GLY A 702 5.99 24.33 -9.26
N LEU A 703 5.70 23.10 -8.81
CA LEU A 703 4.95 22.12 -9.59
C LEU A 703 3.44 22.38 -9.44
N TRP A 704 2.77 22.66 -10.55
CA TRP A 704 1.34 22.48 -10.63
C TRP A 704 1.01 21.00 -10.90
N ARG A 705 -0.18 20.58 -10.48
CA ARG A 705 -0.69 19.22 -10.69
C ARG A 705 -2.18 19.29 -11.01
N ILE A 706 -2.64 18.48 -11.95
CA ILE A 706 -4.07 18.27 -12.21
C ILE A 706 -4.30 16.77 -12.26
N ALA A 707 -5.27 16.32 -11.48
CA ALA A 707 -5.79 14.95 -11.53
C ALA A 707 -7.07 14.88 -12.40
N ALA A 708 -7.92 15.91 -12.33
CA ALA A 708 -9.11 16.00 -13.17
C ALA A 708 -9.51 17.46 -13.46
N LEU A 709 -10.16 17.67 -14.60
CA LEU A 709 -10.78 18.94 -15.01
C LEU A 709 -12.17 18.64 -15.57
N VAL A 710 -13.21 19.27 -15.02
CA VAL A 710 -14.60 19.04 -15.43
C VAL A 710 -15.29 20.37 -15.66
N ILE A 711 -15.95 20.54 -16.81
CA ILE A 711 -16.72 21.74 -17.18
C ILE A 711 -18.20 21.35 -17.16
N VAL A 712 -18.99 21.99 -16.29
CA VAL A 712 -20.40 21.69 -16.03
C VAL A 712 -21.29 22.86 -16.40
#